data_AF-A0A975CMN1-F1
#
_entry.id   AF-A0A975CMN1-F1
#
_cell.length_a   1.000
_cell.length_b   1.000
_cell.length_c   1.000
_cell.angle_alpha   90.00
_cell.angle_beta   90.00
_cell.angle_gamma   90.00
#
_symmetry.space_group_name_H-M   'P 1'
#
loop_
_entity.id
_entity.type
_entity.pdbx_description
1 polymer ?
#
loop_
_entity_poly.entity_id
_entity_poly.type
_entity_poly.pdbx_seq_one_letter_code
_entity_poly.pdbx_strand_id
1 'polypeptide(L)'
;METQTIAKKLKYQRKLKGYSQIELSEKSNVTIRTIQRIEKGDVTPHLQTLKLLAEALNIGVEDISVLNNPKEESIQKKWLLFIHGSPILGFIFPFTVLFPLFLWIHKREDNSIYNIHAIKVINFQLSIALIHILSFILLLTVQGWGFLFFILIIPINFLLIIYNIFKSITTQKCFYPLSIPFLNIKKNSTTTILKSFLILLITISCTTNKKNKLQKLTEYEGLYEYKEQTTLNIVASGLDTTLYAILDDAKYPLKHIKKDSFLNIRKIPVVFKRDKNKSVIGYESEGKYFKLLSTKIKKPEMFPRKELFKKPEKYKYNIPSDDNNGLKVGNLLDEFSNPELIIEMVKETIKGNFPEVHSILIYKNDKLVLEEYFYGYDKNTQHQLRSASKPFIGTLLGIAIDKGFIKDEKQKLLPYFFDTYKNIKNIDAKKKEITLENILTYKHGMDCENNNSESKGNELRMMGSKDWVKHTLDLPMVTKPGEYSSYCSGCSLILGKLIEITTNQKIENFAKKNLFYPMGITNYSWVFEPNQASKTTFNQKYITSRDLIKLAKMYKDDGKWNDQQIVSKKWIDKTFKTQKGDYGYLWEHKYFVINDKEYNSYLASGNGGQKINIWPELDMITVFTGGNYNSFELYKKTTPPNKMIPEYILKAL
;
A
#
# COMPACT_ATOMS: atom_id res chain seq x y z
N MET A 1 -16.51 -53.30 -37.51
CA MET A 1 -15.41 -52.50 -38.11
C MET A 1 -14.24 -52.34 -37.14
N GLU A 2 -14.46 -52.02 -35.86
CA GLU A 2 -13.40 -51.79 -34.85
C GLU A 2 -12.46 -52.99 -34.59
N THR A 3 -12.98 -54.22 -34.50
CA THR A 3 -12.15 -55.42 -34.27
C THR A 3 -11.14 -55.66 -35.40
N GLN A 4 -11.53 -55.37 -36.65
CA GLN A 4 -10.62 -55.42 -37.80
C GLN A 4 -9.54 -54.34 -37.74
N THR A 5 -9.84 -53.18 -37.14
CA THR A 5 -8.87 -52.08 -36.97
C THR A 5 -7.81 -52.44 -35.93
N ILE A 6 -8.22 -53.02 -34.80
CA ILE A 6 -7.30 -53.50 -33.75
C ILE A 6 -6.42 -54.63 -34.30
N ALA A 7 -7.01 -55.61 -34.99
CA ALA A 7 -6.30 -56.73 -35.60
C ALA A 7 -5.21 -56.26 -36.59
N LYS A 8 -5.55 -55.33 -37.48
CA LYS A 8 -4.60 -54.77 -38.47
C LYS A 8 -3.49 -53.95 -37.80
N LYS A 9 -3.82 -53.11 -36.82
CA LYS A 9 -2.86 -52.26 -36.11
C LYS A 9 -1.88 -53.08 -35.27
N LEU A 10 -2.38 -54.05 -34.50
CA LEU A 10 -1.53 -54.94 -33.71
C LEU A 10 -0.56 -55.72 -34.60
N LYS A 11 -1.07 -56.30 -35.70
CA LYS A 11 -0.25 -57.05 -36.67
C LYS A 11 0.79 -56.17 -37.35
N TYR A 12 0.43 -54.93 -37.68
CA TYR A 12 1.35 -53.96 -38.28
C TYR A 12 2.47 -53.58 -37.31
N GLN A 13 2.13 -53.20 -36.07
CA GLN A 13 3.12 -52.79 -35.06
C GLN A 13 4.06 -53.93 -34.67
N ARG A 14 3.53 -55.16 -34.50
CA ARG A 14 4.35 -56.34 -34.24
C ARG A 14 5.38 -56.56 -35.35
N LYS A 15 4.94 -56.52 -36.62
CA LYS A 15 5.84 -56.67 -37.76
C LYS A 15 6.85 -55.53 -37.88
N LEU A 16 6.45 -54.30 -37.57
CA LEU A 16 7.32 -53.13 -37.58
C LEU A 16 8.44 -53.24 -36.54
N LYS A 17 8.18 -53.92 -35.41
CA LYS A 17 9.18 -54.26 -34.39
C LYS A 17 9.98 -55.53 -34.69
N GLY A 18 9.69 -56.21 -35.81
CA GLY A 18 10.38 -57.44 -36.21
C GLY A 18 10.00 -58.69 -35.41
N TYR A 19 8.99 -58.62 -34.54
CA TYR A 19 8.63 -59.75 -33.67
C TYR A 19 7.77 -60.78 -34.39
N SER A 20 8.05 -62.06 -34.15
CA SER A 20 7.14 -63.17 -34.39
C SER A 20 5.97 -63.15 -33.38
N GLN A 21 4.91 -63.93 -33.65
CA GLN A 21 3.81 -64.06 -32.69
C GLN A 21 4.25 -64.75 -31.39
N ILE A 22 5.29 -65.59 -31.46
CA ILE A 22 5.91 -66.28 -30.33
C ILE A 22 6.67 -65.27 -29.46
N GLU A 23 7.54 -64.46 -30.08
CA GLU A 23 8.32 -63.45 -29.34
C GLU A 23 7.42 -62.37 -28.71
N LEU A 24 6.33 -61.97 -29.37
CA LEU A 24 5.37 -61.05 -28.76
C LEU A 24 4.64 -61.71 -27.57
N SER A 25 4.38 -63.02 -27.64
CA SER A 25 3.76 -63.77 -26.54
C SER A 25 4.65 -63.79 -25.31
N GLU A 26 5.93 -64.12 -25.50
CA GLU A 26 6.93 -64.16 -24.43
C GLU A 26 7.14 -62.78 -23.79
N LYS A 27 7.16 -61.72 -24.60
CA LYS A 27 7.35 -60.34 -24.10
C LYS A 27 6.14 -59.74 -23.40
N SER A 28 4.93 -60.18 -23.72
CA SER A 28 3.68 -59.61 -23.18
C SER A 28 3.01 -60.47 -22.11
N ASN A 29 3.49 -61.70 -21.87
CA ASN A 29 2.79 -62.73 -21.09
C ASN A 29 1.37 -63.05 -21.60
N VAL A 30 1.03 -62.71 -22.85
CA VAL A 30 -0.24 -63.07 -23.48
C VAL A 30 -0.02 -64.30 -24.35
N THR A 31 -0.83 -65.35 -24.21
CA THR A 31 -0.61 -66.60 -24.95
C THR A 31 -0.61 -66.41 -26.47
N ILE A 32 0.23 -67.18 -27.18
CA ILE A 32 0.33 -67.16 -28.66
C ILE A 32 -1.04 -67.34 -29.31
N ARG A 33 -1.87 -68.27 -28.79
CA ARG A 33 -3.22 -68.54 -29.30
C ARG A 33 -4.13 -67.32 -29.18
N THR A 34 -4.02 -66.55 -28.11
CA THR A 34 -4.77 -65.31 -27.93
C THR A 34 -4.31 -64.24 -28.93
N ILE A 35 -3.01 -64.05 -29.11
CA ILE A 35 -2.45 -63.10 -30.09
C ILE A 35 -2.90 -63.45 -31.51
N GLN A 36 -2.85 -64.73 -31.89
CA GLN A 36 -3.31 -65.20 -33.20
C GLN A 36 -4.78 -64.89 -33.46
N ARG A 37 -5.65 -65.16 -32.49
CA ARG A 37 -7.09 -64.87 -32.62
C ARG A 37 -7.35 -63.37 -32.72
N ILE A 38 -6.61 -62.54 -31.99
CA ILE A 38 -6.71 -61.07 -32.09
C ILE A 38 -6.24 -60.59 -33.46
N GLU A 39 -5.08 -61.03 -33.96
CA GLU A 39 -4.55 -60.60 -35.26
C GLU A 39 -5.38 -61.08 -36.45
N LYS A 40 -6.12 -62.18 -36.28
CA LYS A 40 -7.09 -62.67 -37.25
C LYS A 40 -8.43 -61.91 -37.19
N GLY A 41 -8.67 -61.19 -36.10
CA GLY A 41 -9.93 -60.48 -35.83
C GLY A 41 -11.04 -61.36 -35.27
N ASP A 42 -10.71 -62.59 -34.84
CA ASP A 42 -11.66 -63.57 -34.31
C ASP A 42 -12.12 -63.21 -32.88
N VAL A 43 -11.38 -62.37 -32.16
CA VAL A 43 -11.73 -61.90 -30.79
C VAL A 43 -11.35 -60.45 -30.58
N THR A 44 -12.17 -59.73 -29.81
CA THR A 44 -11.84 -58.38 -29.32
C THR A 44 -11.12 -58.50 -27.97
N PRO A 45 -9.86 -58.05 -27.85
CA PRO A 45 -9.11 -58.18 -26.60
C PRO A 45 -9.65 -57.26 -25.50
N HIS A 46 -9.59 -57.72 -24.25
CA HIS A 46 -9.90 -56.88 -23.08
C HIS A 46 -8.83 -55.77 -22.92
N LEU A 47 -9.19 -54.64 -22.30
CA LEU A 47 -8.30 -53.49 -22.13
C LEU A 47 -6.98 -53.84 -21.42
N GLN A 48 -7.04 -54.74 -20.43
CA GLN A 48 -5.86 -55.27 -19.73
C GLN A 48 -4.91 -56.00 -20.70
N THR A 49 -5.45 -56.81 -21.61
CA THR A 49 -4.70 -57.54 -22.64
C THR A 49 -4.08 -56.56 -23.65
N LEU A 50 -4.79 -55.50 -24.01
CA LEU A 50 -4.28 -54.44 -24.88
C LEU A 50 -3.11 -53.68 -24.24
N LYS A 51 -3.18 -53.40 -22.93
CA LYS A 51 -2.08 -52.76 -22.18
C LYS A 51 -0.81 -53.61 -22.20
N LEU A 52 -0.93 -54.90 -21.92
CA LEU A 52 0.20 -55.84 -21.93
C LEU A 52 0.85 -55.93 -23.32
N LEU A 53 0.03 -55.95 -24.38
CA LEU A 53 0.53 -55.98 -25.76
C LEU A 53 1.17 -54.66 -26.18
N ALA A 54 0.60 -53.52 -25.77
CA ALA A 54 1.15 -52.19 -26.05
C ALA A 54 2.49 -51.97 -25.34
N GLU A 55 2.59 -52.39 -24.08
CA GLU A 55 3.82 -52.34 -23.29
C GLU A 55 4.93 -53.20 -23.91
N ALA A 56 4.63 -54.44 -24.30
CA ALA A 56 5.59 -55.32 -24.96
C ALA A 56 6.08 -54.79 -26.33
N LEU A 57 5.25 -53.99 -27.00
CA LEU A 57 5.59 -53.31 -28.26
C LEU A 57 6.21 -51.92 -28.04
N ASN A 58 6.24 -51.45 -26.79
CA ASN A 58 6.71 -50.13 -26.38
C ASN A 58 5.99 -48.99 -27.13
N ILE A 59 4.65 -49.04 -27.15
CA ILE A 59 3.74 -48.05 -27.76
C ILE A 59 2.59 -47.68 -26.81
N GLY A 60 1.86 -46.60 -27.09
CA GLY A 60 0.67 -46.22 -26.33
C GLY A 60 -0.51 -47.17 -26.59
N VAL A 61 -1.44 -47.29 -25.64
CA VAL A 61 -2.64 -48.16 -25.79
C VAL A 61 -3.58 -47.60 -26.86
N GLU A 62 -3.65 -46.28 -26.95
CA GLU A 62 -4.33 -45.47 -27.95
C GLU A 62 -3.80 -45.67 -29.38
N ASP A 63 -2.54 -46.11 -29.54
CA ASP A 63 -2.00 -46.44 -30.86
C ASP A 63 -2.63 -47.73 -31.41
N ILE A 64 -3.09 -48.62 -30.52
CA ILE A 64 -3.77 -49.88 -30.84
C ILE A 64 -5.31 -49.72 -30.85
N SER A 65 -5.90 -48.91 -29.98
CA SER A 65 -7.36 -48.72 -29.89
C SER A 65 -7.86 -47.41 -30.49
N VAL A 66 -8.91 -47.45 -31.32
CA VAL A 66 -9.76 -46.26 -31.58
C VAL A 66 -10.89 -46.31 -30.56
N LEU A 67 -10.91 -45.40 -29.59
CA LEU A 67 -12.05 -45.21 -28.70
C LEU A 67 -13.00 -44.22 -29.34
N ASN A 68 -14.06 -44.68 -30.02
CA ASN A 68 -15.18 -43.80 -30.38
C ASN A 68 -16.19 -43.83 -29.24
N ASN A 69 -16.08 -42.86 -28.32
CA ASN A 69 -17.07 -42.67 -27.28
C ASN A 69 -18.18 -41.73 -27.80
N PRO A 70 -19.46 -42.15 -27.87
CA PRO A 70 -20.55 -41.27 -28.32
C PRO A 70 -20.72 -40.01 -27.44
N LYS A 71 -20.21 -40.02 -26.20
CA LYS A 71 -20.12 -38.80 -25.37
C LYS A 71 -19.15 -37.77 -25.94
N GLU A 72 -18.07 -38.22 -26.57
CA GLU A 72 -17.01 -37.37 -27.14
C GLU A 72 -17.47 -36.61 -28.39
N GLU A 73 -18.24 -37.26 -29.28
CA GLU A 73 -18.86 -36.59 -30.43
C GLU A 73 -19.87 -35.50 -29.99
N SER A 74 -20.63 -35.77 -28.92
CA SER A 74 -21.55 -34.78 -28.34
C SER A 74 -20.81 -33.57 -27.75
N ILE A 75 -19.65 -33.81 -27.12
CA ILE A 75 -18.79 -32.78 -26.53
C ILE A 75 -18.16 -31.94 -27.65
N GLN A 76 -17.74 -32.58 -28.74
CA GLN A 76 -17.21 -31.90 -29.92
C GLN A 76 -18.20 -30.94 -30.56
N LYS A 77 -19.44 -31.37 -30.77
CA LYS A 77 -20.52 -30.51 -31.31
C LYS A 77 -20.80 -29.31 -30.40
N LYS A 78 -20.79 -29.49 -29.07
CA LYS A 78 -20.99 -28.39 -28.10
C LYS A 78 -19.86 -27.36 -28.17
N TRP A 79 -18.60 -27.79 -28.20
CA TRP A 79 -17.47 -26.84 -28.24
C TRP A 79 -17.35 -26.13 -29.59
N LEU A 80 -17.67 -26.79 -30.70
CA LEU A 80 -17.77 -26.13 -32.00
C LEU A 80 -18.85 -25.04 -32.01
N LEU A 81 -20.02 -25.31 -31.44
CA LEU A 81 -21.08 -24.31 -31.25
C LEU A 81 -20.56 -23.09 -30.46
N PHE A 82 -19.88 -23.30 -29.33
CA PHE A 82 -19.35 -22.20 -28.53
C PHE A 82 -18.26 -21.41 -29.25
N ILE A 83 -17.32 -22.09 -29.95
CA ILE A 83 -16.25 -21.42 -30.69
C ILE A 83 -16.83 -20.51 -31.77
N HIS A 84 -17.78 -21.00 -32.57
CA HIS A 84 -18.38 -20.21 -33.65
C HIS A 84 -19.41 -19.19 -33.16
N GLY A 85 -20.10 -19.45 -32.05
CA GLY A 85 -21.11 -18.54 -31.47
C GLY A 85 -20.54 -17.46 -30.55
N SER A 86 -19.35 -17.67 -30.00
CA SER A 86 -18.72 -16.71 -29.07
C SER A 86 -18.53 -15.28 -29.59
N PRO A 87 -18.32 -15.00 -30.89
CA PRO A 87 -18.26 -13.62 -31.38
C PRO A 87 -19.55 -12.83 -31.14
N ILE A 88 -20.72 -13.49 -31.06
CA ILE A 88 -22.03 -12.84 -30.87
C ILE A 88 -22.12 -12.19 -29.48
N LEU A 89 -21.44 -12.75 -28.48
CA LEU A 89 -21.40 -12.20 -27.11
C LEU A 89 -20.66 -10.86 -27.05
N GLY A 90 -19.73 -10.64 -27.96
CA GLY A 90 -19.05 -9.36 -28.12
C GLY A 90 -19.84 -8.43 -29.03
N PHE A 91 -21.05 -8.03 -28.64
CA PHE A 91 -21.99 -7.26 -29.49
C PHE A 91 -21.41 -5.93 -30.05
N ILE A 92 -20.27 -5.46 -29.52
CA ILE A 92 -19.61 -4.20 -29.89
C ILE A 92 -18.09 -4.46 -30.04
N PHE A 93 -17.47 -3.87 -31.05
CA PHE A 93 -16.00 -3.87 -31.20
C PHE A 93 -15.33 -3.21 -29.98
N PRO A 94 -14.21 -3.73 -29.44
CA PRO A 94 -13.40 -4.87 -29.90
C PRO A 94 -13.76 -6.22 -29.27
N PHE A 95 -14.91 -6.31 -28.57
CA PHE A 95 -15.24 -7.46 -27.75
C PHE A 95 -15.56 -8.73 -28.56
N THR A 96 -15.83 -8.62 -29.87
CA THR A 96 -16.08 -9.76 -30.79
C THR A 96 -14.91 -10.75 -30.88
N VAL A 97 -13.68 -10.31 -30.64
CA VAL A 97 -12.46 -11.15 -30.74
C VAL A 97 -12.09 -11.79 -29.40
N LEU A 98 -12.45 -11.15 -28.28
CA LEU A 98 -11.99 -11.56 -26.95
C LEU A 98 -12.52 -12.92 -26.52
N PHE A 99 -13.81 -13.20 -26.74
CA PHE A 99 -14.41 -14.49 -26.37
C PHE A 99 -13.89 -15.66 -27.23
N PRO A 100 -13.78 -15.55 -28.57
CA PRO A 100 -13.10 -16.57 -29.38
C PRO A 100 -11.65 -16.80 -28.96
N LEU A 101 -10.91 -15.73 -28.64
CA LEU A 101 -9.52 -15.83 -28.20
C LEU A 101 -9.39 -16.55 -26.86
N PHE A 102 -10.27 -16.24 -25.91
CA PHE A 102 -10.37 -16.92 -24.62
C PHE A 102 -10.64 -18.41 -24.80
N LEU A 103 -11.62 -18.78 -25.62
CA LEU A 103 -11.95 -20.18 -25.90
C LEU A 103 -10.79 -20.91 -26.59
N TRP A 104 -10.10 -20.26 -27.52
CA TRP A 104 -8.92 -20.84 -28.17
C TRP A 104 -7.81 -21.17 -27.17
N ILE A 105 -7.46 -20.23 -26.29
CA ILE A 105 -6.41 -20.46 -25.28
C ILE A 105 -6.74 -21.67 -24.40
N HIS A 106 -8.01 -21.83 -24.01
CA HIS A 106 -8.43 -22.89 -23.09
C HIS A 106 -8.67 -24.25 -23.77
N LYS A 107 -9.01 -24.27 -25.07
CA LYS A 107 -9.49 -25.47 -25.76
C LYS A 107 -8.62 -25.94 -26.93
N ARG A 108 -7.57 -25.20 -27.30
CA ARG A 108 -6.71 -25.58 -28.42
C ARG A 108 -5.94 -26.89 -28.21
N GLU A 109 -5.70 -27.29 -26.96
CA GLU A 109 -4.93 -28.51 -26.63
C GLU A 109 -5.84 -29.73 -26.47
N ASP A 110 -7.13 -29.52 -26.23
CA ASP A 110 -8.14 -30.57 -26.05
C ASP A 110 -8.46 -31.33 -27.34
N ASN A 111 -8.47 -30.65 -28.50
CA ASN A 111 -8.75 -31.27 -29.81
C ASN A 111 -8.21 -30.41 -30.97
N SER A 112 -7.59 -31.05 -31.96
CA SER A 112 -7.01 -30.38 -33.13
C SER A 112 -8.05 -29.62 -33.97
N ILE A 113 -9.30 -30.09 -34.01
CA ILE A 113 -10.40 -29.44 -34.73
C ILE A 113 -10.77 -28.12 -34.05
N TYR A 114 -10.77 -28.05 -32.72
CA TYR A 114 -11.03 -26.81 -31.98
C TYR A 114 -9.97 -25.76 -32.28
N ASN A 115 -8.70 -26.17 -32.29
CA ASN A 115 -7.58 -25.28 -32.62
C ASN A 115 -7.74 -24.68 -34.04
N ILE A 116 -8.02 -25.52 -35.04
CA ILE A 116 -8.18 -25.08 -36.43
C ILE A 116 -9.39 -24.13 -36.58
N HIS A 117 -10.52 -24.47 -35.98
CA HIS A 117 -11.74 -23.68 -36.09
C HIS A 117 -11.61 -22.34 -35.36
N ALA A 118 -11.05 -22.34 -34.15
CA ALA A 118 -10.89 -21.13 -33.37
C ALA A 118 -9.91 -20.13 -34.02
N ILE A 119 -8.80 -20.61 -34.60
CA ILE A 119 -7.88 -19.77 -35.40
C ILE A 119 -8.62 -19.08 -36.54
N LYS A 120 -9.46 -19.81 -37.28
CA LYS A 120 -10.25 -19.25 -38.38
C LYS A 120 -11.27 -18.20 -37.91
N VAL A 121 -11.95 -18.45 -36.78
CA VAL A 121 -12.88 -17.49 -36.18
C VAL A 121 -12.14 -16.22 -35.77
N ILE A 122 -11.01 -16.33 -35.07
CA ILE A 122 -10.23 -15.19 -34.58
C ILE A 122 -9.70 -14.35 -35.75
N ASN A 123 -9.09 -14.99 -36.75
CA ASN A 123 -8.59 -14.31 -37.94
C ASN A 123 -9.70 -13.56 -38.68
N PHE A 124 -10.88 -14.17 -38.80
CA PHE A 124 -12.03 -13.52 -39.43
C PHE A 124 -12.54 -12.31 -38.63
N GLN A 125 -12.68 -12.43 -37.30
CA GLN A 125 -13.14 -11.31 -36.47
C GLN A 125 -12.12 -10.15 -36.47
N LEU A 126 -10.82 -10.44 -36.55
CA LEU A 126 -9.79 -9.42 -36.74
C LEU A 126 -9.88 -8.74 -38.11
N SER A 127 -10.18 -9.48 -39.18
CA SER A 127 -10.42 -8.90 -40.50
C SER A 127 -11.66 -8.01 -40.53
N ILE A 128 -12.77 -8.48 -39.94
CA ILE A 128 -14.01 -7.68 -39.82
C ILE A 128 -13.77 -6.42 -39.00
N ALA A 129 -12.94 -6.48 -37.96
CA ALA A 129 -12.54 -5.30 -37.20
C ALA A 129 -11.82 -4.25 -38.06
N LEU A 130 -10.86 -4.66 -38.90
CA LEU A 130 -10.17 -3.75 -39.81
C LEU A 130 -11.14 -3.12 -40.82
N ILE A 131 -12.07 -3.92 -41.36
CA ILE A 131 -13.10 -3.44 -42.29
C ILE A 131 -14.01 -2.42 -41.61
N HIS A 132 -14.39 -2.61 -40.34
CA HIS A 132 -15.18 -1.62 -39.58
C HIS A 132 -14.42 -0.32 -39.32
N ILE A 133 -13.11 -0.37 -39.06
CA ILE A 133 -12.30 0.84 -38.89
C ILE A 133 -12.24 1.63 -40.22
N LEU A 134 -12.03 0.93 -41.33
CA LEU A 134 -12.03 1.54 -42.66
C LEU A 134 -13.40 2.12 -43.02
N SER A 135 -14.49 1.41 -42.71
CA SER A 135 -15.85 1.92 -42.97
C SER A 135 -16.22 3.09 -42.07
N PHE A 136 -15.70 3.16 -40.84
CA PHE A 136 -15.87 4.32 -39.97
C PHE A 136 -15.12 5.55 -40.49
N ILE A 137 -13.94 5.37 -41.09
CA ILE A 137 -13.24 6.48 -41.77
C ILE A 137 -14.07 6.94 -42.97
N LEU A 138 -14.57 6.01 -43.80
CA LEU A 138 -15.44 6.33 -44.93
C LEU A 138 -16.74 7.03 -44.50
N LEU A 139 -17.31 6.67 -43.35
CA LEU A 139 -18.46 7.34 -42.76
C LEU A 139 -18.20 8.84 -42.51
N LEU A 140 -16.96 9.20 -42.12
CA LEU A 140 -16.57 10.58 -41.86
C LEU A 140 -16.13 11.34 -43.12
N THR A 141 -15.68 10.65 -44.16
CA THR A 141 -15.08 11.27 -45.35
C THR A 141 -15.97 11.25 -46.60
N VAL A 142 -16.93 10.32 -46.72
CA VAL A 142 -17.78 10.14 -47.91
C VAL A 142 -19.25 10.30 -47.54
N GLN A 143 -19.81 11.46 -47.85
CA GLN A 143 -21.20 11.80 -47.52
C GLN A 143 -22.19 10.89 -48.26
N GLY A 144 -23.16 10.33 -47.53
CA GLY A 144 -24.18 9.39 -48.06
C GLY A 144 -23.72 7.93 -48.08
N TRP A 145 -22.76 7.58 -48.95
CA TRP A 145 -22.35 6.18 -49.17
C TRP A 145 -21.62 5.56 -47.97
N GLY A 146 -20.85 6.34 -47.20
CA GLY A 146 -20.11 5.84 -46.04
C GLY A 146 -21.03 5.24 -44.96
N PHE A 147 -22.23 5.79 -44.80
CA PHE A 147 -23.23 5.31 -43.85
C PHE A 147 -23.79 3.94 -44.23
N LEU A 148 -24.11 3.73 -45.52
CA LEU A 148 -24.61 2.45 -46.02
C LEU A 148 -23.57 1.34 -45.84
N PHE A 149 -22.30 1.62 -46.19
CA PHE A 149 -21.22 0.65 -46.00
C PHE A 149 -20.97 0.34 -44.51
N PHE A 150 -21.02 1.34 -43.64
CA PHE A 150 -20.83 1.14 -42.21
C PHE A 150 -21.91 0.22 -41.59
N ILE A 151 -23.17 0.42 -41.96
CA ILE A 151 -24.29 -0.38 -41.42
C ILE A 151 -24.33 -1.79 -42.00
N LEU A 152 -24.01 -1.98 -43.29
CA LEU A 152 -24.11 -3.29 -43.96
C LEU A 152 -23.13 -4.35 -43.43
N ILE A 153 -22.01 -3.96 -42.81
CA ILE A 153 -21.01 -4.93 -42.33
C ILE A 153 -21.55 -5.76 -41.16
N ILE A 154 -22.36 -5.18 -40.29
CA ILE A 154 -22.92 -5.85 -39.10
C ILE A 154 -23.82 -7.04 -39.49
N PRO A 155 -24.87 -6.89 -40.32
CA PRO A 155 -25.71 -8.02 -40.73
C PRO A 155 -24.95 -9.05 -41.55
N ILE A 156 -24.01 -8.64 -42.41
CA ILE A 156 -23.18 -9.58 -43.20
C ILE A 156 -22.31 -10.45 -42.26
N ASN A 157 -21.65 -9.84 -41.28
CA ASN A 157 -20.87 -10.57 -40.27
C ASN A 157 -21.75 -11.56 -39.50
N PHE A 158 -22.92 -11.10 -39.05
CA PHE A 158 -23.88 -11.93 -38.32
C PHE A 158 -24.32 -13.14 -39.15
N LEU A 159 -24.71 -12.95 -40.42
CA LEU A 159 -25.10 -14.04 -41.32
C LEU A 159 -23.97 -15.06 -41.54
N LEU A 160 -22.72 -14.60 -41.70
CA LEU A 160 -21.57 -15.48 -41.86
C LEU A 160 -21.25 -16.27 -40.59
N ILE A 161 -21.45 -15.69 -39.41
CA ILE A 161 -21.33 -16.39 -38.13
C ILE A 161 -22.39 -17.50 -38.04
N ILE A 162 -23.67 -17.16 -38.27
CA ILE A 162 -24.77 -18.13 -38.21
C ILE A 162 -24.57 -19.28 -39.20
N TYR A 163 -24.20 -18.97 -40.44
CA TYR A 163 -23.88 -19.99 -41.46
C TYR A 163 -22.80 -20.97 -40.97
N ASN A 164 -21.74 -20.46 -40.33
CA ASN A 164 -20.64 -21.29 -39.83
C ASN A 164 -20.98 -22.08 -38.57
N ILE A 165 -21.89 -21.59 -37.72
CA ILE A 165 -22.43 -22.37 -36.61
C ILE A 165 -23.11 -23.64 -37.15
N PHE A 166 -24.04 -23.49 -38.10
CA PHE A 166 -24.72 -24.64 -38.70
C PHE A 166 -23.75 -25.57 -39.44
N LYS A 167 -22.84 -25.02 -40.25
CA LYS A 167 -21.88 -25.81 -41.03
C LYS A 167 -20.89 -26.57 -40.16
N SER A 168 -20.42 -25.97 -39.06
CA SER A 168 -19.48 -26.61 -38.13
C SER A 168 -20.11 -27.76 -37.35
N ILE A 169 -21.38 -27.65 -36.95
CA ILE A 169 -22.09 -28.71 -36.21
C ILE A 169 -22.45 -29.89 -37.14
N THR A 170 -22.86 -29.60 -38.37
CA THR A 170 -23.33 -30.62 -39.34
C THR A 170 -22.19 -31.32 -40.06
N THR A 171 -21.16 -30.58 -40.49
CA THR A 171 -20.09 -31.11 -41.36
C THR A 171 -18.70 -31.06 -40.75
N GLN A 172 -18.54 -30.54 -39.52
CA GLN A 172 -17.24 -30.28 -38.89
C GLN A 172 -16.28 -29.43 -39.74
N LYS A 173 -16.83 -28.64 -40.66
CA LYS A 173 -16.08 -27.71 -41.51
C LYS A 173 -16.55 -26.29 -41.26
N CYS A 174 -15.66 -25.32 -41.43
CA CYS A 174 -15.99 -23.89 -41.41
C CYS A 174 -15.34 -23.14 -42.57
N PHE A 175 -16.02 -22.10 -43.02
CA PHE A 175 -15.67 -21.23 -44.12
C PHE A 175 -15.90 -19.76 -43.75
N TYR A 176 -14.83 -19.04 -43.47
CA TYR A 176 -14.84 -17.60 -43.22
C TYR A 176 -14.17 -16.87 -44.40
N PRO A 177 -14.93 -16.28 -45.33
CA PRO A 177 -14.37 -15.56 -46.46
C PRO A 177 -13.68 -14.27 -45.98
N LEU A 178 -12.74 -13.75 -46.80
CA LEU A 178 -12.05 -12.47 -46.54
C LEU A 178 -11.25 -12.42 -45.22
N SER A 179 -10.86 -13.59 -44.68
CA SER A 179 -10.06 -13.69 -43.46
C SER A 179 -8.56 -13.55 -43.76
N ILE A 180 -7.91 -12.63 -43.07
CA ILE A 180 -6.46 -12.40 -43.11
C ILE A 180 -5.81 -13.30 -42.05
N PRO A 181 -4.76 -14.07 -42.39
CA PRO A 181 -4.18 -15.06 -41.48
C PRO A 181 -3.23 -14.44 -40.43
N PHE A 182 -3.77 -13.79 -39.40
CA PHE A 182 -2.98 -13.24 -38.29
C PHE A 182 -2.37 -14.32 -37.39
N LEU A 183 -3.12 -15.41 -37.15
CA LEU A 183 -2.68 -16.60 -36.43
C LEU A 183 -2.46 -17.75 -37.44
N ASN A 184 -1.31 -18.41 -37.34
CA ASN A 184 -0.91 -19.52 -38.21
C ASN A 184 -0.89 -20.87 -37.46
N ILE A 185 -1.15 -21.96 -38.19
CA ILE A 185 -1.23 -23.35 -37.67
C ILE A 185 0.16 -23.95 -37.38
N LYS A 186 1.26 -23.30 -37.80
CA LYS A 186 2.62 -23.81 -37.54
C LYS A 186 2.99 -23.71 -36.06
N LYS A 187 3.40 -24.85 -35.50
CA LYS A 187 3.97 -25.02 -34.17
C LYS A 187 5.32 -24.30 -34.12
N ASN A 188 5.34 -23.01 -33.77
CA ASN A 188 6.52 -22.32 -33.25
C ASN A 188 6.15 -21.02 -32.53
N SER A 189 6.48 -20.99 -31.23
CA SER A 189 6.85 -19.82 -30.41
C SER A 189 6.26 -18.45 -30.83
N THR A 190 5.01 -18.20 -30.46
CA THR A 190 4.35 -16.88 -30.59
C THR A 190 4.11 -16.25 -29.22
N THR A 191 5.17 -15.75 -28.59
CA THR A 191 5.08 -14.94 -27.35
C THR A 191 5.48 -13.47 -27.56
N THR A 192 5.94 -13.06 -28.75
CA THR A 192 6.63 -11.77 -28.92
C THR A 192 5.86 -10.73 -29.74
N ILE A 193 4.87 -11.10 -30.57
CA ILE A 193 4.26 -10.15 -31.53
C ILE A 193 2.96 -9.51 -31.01
N LEU A 194 2.22 -10.18 -30.11
CA LEU A 194 0.94 -9.64 -29.59
C LEU A 194 1.12 -8.51 -28.55
N LYS A 195 2.30 -8.39 -27.93
CA LYS A 195 2.57 -7.33 -26.93
C LYS A 195 2.80 -5.96 -27.60
N SER A 196 3.29 -5.93 -28.84
CA SER A 196 3.76 -4.69 -29.47
C SER A 196 2.62 -3.82 -30.04
N PHE A 197 1.53 -4.42 -30.51
CA PHE A 197 0.45 -3.68 -31.18
C PHE A 197 -0.64 -3.16 -30.21
N LEU A 198 -0.87 -3.85 -29.09
CA LEU A 198 -1.86 -3.43 -28.08
C LEU A 198 -1.31 -2.31 -27.17
N ILE A 199 0.00 -2.23 -26.99
CA ILE A 199 0.64 -1.19 -26.17
C ILE A 199 0.58 0.17 -26.88
N LEU A 200 0.72 0.24 -28.21
CA LEU A 200 0.85 1.51 -28.93
C LEU A 200 -0.44 2.36 -28.98
N LEU A 201 -1.61 1.73 -29.07
CA LEU A 201 -2.92 2.43 -29.13
C LEU A 201 -3.45 2.83 -27.74
N ILE A 202 -3.05 2.14 -26.67
CA ILE A 202 -3.47 2.45 -25.29
C ILE A 202 -2.55 3.51 -24.65
N THR A 203 -1.28 3.59 -25.05
CA THR A 203 -0.34 4.56 -24.47
C THR A 203 -0.54 6.01 -24.93
N ILE A 204 -1.11 6.25 -26.11
CA ILE A 204 -1.25 7.61 -26.67
C ILE A 204 -2.50 8.33 -26.13
N SER A 205 -3.59 7.59 -25.83
CA SER A 205 -4.85 8.19 -25.35
C SER A 205 -4.85 8.45 -23.82
N CYS A 206 -4.18 7.60 -23.03
CA CYS A 206 -4.10 7.80 -21.57
C CYS A 206 -3.08 8.88 -21.15
N THR A 207 -1.98 9.04 -21.88
CA THR A 207 -0.94 10.03 -21.54
C THR A 207 -1.35 11.45 -21.89
N THR A 208 -2.00 11.65 -23.05
CA THR A 208 -2.54 12.95 -23.47
C THR A 208 -3.64 13.44 -22.54
N ASN A 209 -4.57 12.57 -22.12
CA ASN A 209 -5.65 12.94 -21.20
C ASN A 209 -5.13 13.28 -19.78
N LYS A 210 -4.17 12.52 -19.23
CA LYS A 210 -3.55 12.85 -17.93
C LYS A 210 -2.78 14.16 -17.97
N LYS A 211 -2.00 14.41 -19.02
CA LYS A 211 -1.24 15.66 -19.19
C LYS A 211 -2.17 16.86 -19.32
N ASN A 212 -3.24 16.74 -20.09
CA ASN A 212 -4.27 17.78 -20.23
C ASN A 212 -5.03 18.04 -18.92
N LYS A 213 -5.35 16.99 -18.15
CA LYS A 213 -6.02 17.14 -16.85
C LYS A 213 -5.11 17.81 -15.81
N LEU A 214 -3.84 17.42 -15.75
CA LEU A 214 -2.87 18.03 -14.85
C LEU A 214 -2.64 19.52 -15.20
N GLN A 215 -2.48 19.84 -16.49
CA GLN A 215 -2.32 21.22 -16.95
C GLN A 215 -3.53 22.10 -16.64
N LYS A 216 -4.74 21.51 -16.60
CA LYS A 216 -5.92 22.21 -16.09
C LYS A 216 -5.82 22.47 -14.59
N LEU A 217 -5.40 21.50 -13.79
CA LEU A 217 -5.31 21.67 -12.34
C LEU A 217 -4.23 22.66 -11.89
N THR A 218 -3.17 22.87 -12.67
CA THR A 218 -2.11 23.83 -12.33
C THR A 218 -2.59 25.28 -12.26
N GLU A 219 -3.76 25.60 -12.85
CA GLU A 219 -4.33 26.95 -12.77
C GLU A 219 -4.83 27.33 -11.37
N TYR A 220 -5.04 26.34 -10.49
CA TYR A 220 -5.48 26.52 -9.11
C TYR A 220 -4.31 26.56 -8.12
N GLU A 221 -3.07 26.46 -8.60
CA GLU A 221 -1.91 26.42 -7.72
C GLU A 221 -1.58 27.80 -7.17
N GLY A 222 -1.30 27.85 -5.87
CA GLY A 222 -0.92 29.10 -5.22
C GLY A 222 -0.99 29.03 -3.70
N LEU A 223 -0.55 30.11 -3.08
CA LEU A 223 -0.70 30.38 -1.66
C LEU A 223 -1.98 31.19 -1.47
N TYR A 224 -2.88 30.68 -0.64
CA TYR A 224 -4.18 31.29 -0.37
C TYR A 224 -4.29 31.66 1.11
N GLU A 225 -5.11 32.68 1.39
CA GLU A 225 -5.60 32.93 2.74
C GLU A 225 -6.34 31.69 3.27
N TYR A 226 -6.25 31.48 4.58
CA TYR A 226 -7.00 30.47 5.30
C TYR A 226 -7.49 31.04 6.64
N LYS A 227 -8.29 30.24 7.36
CA LYS A 227 -8.94 30.66 8.60
C LYS A 227 -7.94 31.25 9.61
N GLU A 228 -8.41 32.18 10.45
CA GLU A 228 -7.62 32.73 11.57
C GLU A 228 -6.29 33.38 11.11
N GLN A 229 -6.31 34.08 9.96
CA GLN A 229 -5.13 34.76 9.38
C GLN A 229 -3.97 33.82 9.03
N THR A 230 -4.24 32.53 8.88
CA THR A 230 -3.26 31.55 8.39
C THR A 230 -3.29 31.47 6.86
N THR A 231 -2.44 30.64 6.28
CA THR A 231 -2.38 30.41 4.83
C THR A 231 -2.35 28.93 4.51
N LEU A 232 -2.75 28.56 3.29
CA LEU A 232 -2.57 27.22 2.77
C LEU A 232 -2.02 27.25 1.35
N ASN A 233 -1.28 26.20 0.97
CA ASN A 233 -0.85 26.00 -0.41
C ASN A 233 -1.85 25.10 -1.13
N ILE A 234 -2.17 25.41 -2.38
CA ILE A 234 -2.89 24.51 -3.27
C ILE A 234 -1.90 24.03 -4.33
N VAL A 235 -1.78 22.71 -4.50
CA VAL A 235 -0.79 22.09 -5.38
C VAL A 235 -1.43 20.99 -6.21
N ALA A 236 -1.16 20.96 -7.51
CA ALA A 236 -1.58 19.87 -8.38
C ALA A 236 -0.56 18.73 -8.33
N SER A 237 -1.00 17.53 -7.96
CA SER A 237 -0.14 16.34 -7.89
C SER A 237 0.08 15.75 -9.27
N GLY A 238 1.34 15.72 -9.71
CA GLY A 238 1.75 15.00 -10.91
C GLY A 238 1.71 13.47 -10.76
N LEU A 239 1.61 12.95 -9.53
CA LEU A 239 1.58 11.53 -9.23
C LEU A 239 0.20 10.91 -9.54
N ASP A 240 -0.87 11.54 -9.05
CA ASP A 240 -2.23 10.99 -9.07
C ASP A 240 -3.25 11.90 -9.76
N THR A 241 -2.84 13.07 -10.27
CA THR A 241 -3.72 14.08 -10.90
C THR A 241 -4.81 14.62 -9.98
N THR A 242 -4.49 14.77 -8.68
CA THR A 242 -5.36 15.35 -7.65
C THR A 242 -4.86 16.73 -7.24
N LEU A 243 -5.80 17.62 -6.90
CA LEU A 243 -5.48 18.92 -6.32
C LEU A 243 -5.43 18.76 -4.79
N TYR A 244 -4.35 19.21 -4.16
CA TYR A 244 -4.17 19.10 -2.70
C TYR A 244 -4.15 20.48 -2.07
N ALA A 245 -4.92 20.65 -0.99
CA ALA A 245 -4.71 21.73 -0.03
C ALA A 245 -3.67 21.26 1.00
N ILE A 246 -2.61 22.04 1.20
CA ILE A 246 -1.49 21.71 2.08
C ILE A 246 -1.45 22.72 3.22
N LEU A 247 -1.63 22.23 4.44
CA LEU A 247 -1.61 22.98 5.70
C LEU A 247 -0.53 22.38 6.59
N ASP A 248 0.53 23.13 6.91
CA ASP A 248 1.65 22.68 7.75
C ASP A 248 2.15 21.27 7.34
N ASP A 249 2.49 21.11 6.05
CA ASP A 249 2.91 19.86 5.38
C ASP A 249 1.85 18.75 5.27
N ALA A 250 0.68 18.89 5.91
CA ALA A 250 -0.41 17.95 5.77
C ALA A 250 -1.17 18.14 4.46
N LYS A 251 -1.21 17.08 3.64
CA LYS A 251 -1.84 17.08 2.31
C LYS A 251 -3.29 16.60 2.40
N TYR A 252 -4.22 17.47 2.02
CA TYR A 252 -5.66 17.19 1.99
C TYR A 252 -6.19 17.19 0.55
N PRO A 253 -6.68 16.04 0.03
CA PRO A 253 -7.14 15.97 -1.35
C PRO A 253 -8.44 16.76 -1.54
N LEU A 254 -8.53 17.47 -2.65
CA LEU A 254 -9.72 18.16 -3.14
C LEU A 254 -10.35 17.35 -4.27
N LYS A 255 -11.55 16.83 -4.03
CA LYS A 255 -12.28 15.99 -5.00
C LYS A 255 -13.01 16.89 -6.00
N HIS A 256 -12.62 16.82 -7.26
CA HIS A 256 -13.27 17.57 -8.34
C HIS A 256 -14.77 17.22 -8.46
N ILE A 257 -15.62 18.25 -8.61
CA ILE A 257 -17.06 18.11 -8.87
C ILE A 257 -17.34 18.55 -10.31
N LYS A 258 -17.07 19.84 -10.58
CA LYS A 258 -17.29 20.52 -11.84
C LYS A 258 -16.25 21.65 -11.95
N LYS A 259 -16.23 22.36 -13.08
CA LYS A 259 -15.32 23.49 -13.29
C LYS A 259 -15.31 24.42 -12.08
N ASP A 260 -14.10 24.72 -11.60
CA ASP A 260 -13.84 25.61 -10.45
C ASP A 260 -14.42 25.13 -9.11
N SER A 261 -14.96 23.91 -9.02
CA SER A 261 -15.65 23.42 -7.84
C SER A 261 -15.14 22.05 -7.40
N PHE A 262 -14.68 22.00 -6.16
CA PHE A 262 -14.12 20.81 -5.52
C PHE A 262 -14.82 20.56 -4.19
N LEU A 263 -14.71 19.35 -3.64
CA LEU A 263 -15.05 19.03 -2.26
C LEU A 263 -13.77 18.86 -1.45
N ASN A 264 -13.73 19.45 -0.27
CA ASN A 264 -12.73 19.07 0.72
C ASN A 264 -13.08 17.73 1.38
N ILE A 265 -12.23 17.29 2.29
CA ILE A 265 -12.35 16.02 3.02
C ILE A 265 -13.64 15.89 3.86
N ARG A 266 -14.27 17.02 4.24
CA ARG A 266 -15.54 17.09 4.98
C ARG A 266 -16.75 17.16 4.04
N LYS A 267 -16.55 16.95 2.74
CA LYS A 267 -17.57 17.11 1.69
C LYS A 267 -18.14 18.54 1.63
N ILE A 268 -17.35 19.53 2.07
CA ILE A 268 -17.72 20.93 1.96
C ILE A 268 -17.21 21.46 0.62
N PRO A 269 -18.03 22.20 -0.15
CA PRO A 269 -17.60 22.83 -1.39
C PRO A 269 -16.44 23.82 -1.19
N VAL A 270 -15.47 23.75 -2.08
CA VAL A 270 -14.40 24.72 -2.30
C VAL A 270 -14.54 25.21 -3.73
N VAL A 271 -15.02 26.45 -3.89
CA VAL A 271 -15.38 27.04 -5.18
C VAL A 271 -14.40 28.15 -5.53
N PHE A 272 -13.51 27.90 -6.48
CA PHE A 272 -12.57 28.89 -6.98
C PHE A 272 -13.30 30.01 -7.73
N LYS A 273 -12.82 31.24 -7.53
CA LYS A 273 -13.32 32.43 -8.19
C LYS A 273 -12.28 32.92 -9.18
N ARG A 274 -12.75 33.48 -10.30
CA ARG A 274 -11.91 34.03 -11.36
C ARG A 274 -12.24 35.49 -11.61
N ASP A 275 -11.25 36.23 -12.08
CA ASP A 275 -11.43 37.59 -12.59
C ASP A 275 -11.98 37.60 -14.03
N LYS A 276 -12.13 38.81 -14.59
CA LYS A 276 -12.56 39.03 -15.98
C LYS A 276 -11.60 38.40 -17.01
N ASN A 277 -10.33 38.23 -16.65
CA ASN A 277 -9.30 37.61 -17.48
C ASN A 277 -9.25 36.08 -17.33
N LYS A 278 -10.23 35.48 -16.62
CA LYS A 278 -10.33 34.05 -16.33
C LYS A 278 -9.18 33.50 -15.46
N SER A 279 -8.44 34.38 -14.77
CA SER A 279 -7.40 33.98 -13.82
C SER A 279 -8.00 33.72 -12.45
N VAL A 280 -7.54 32.69 -11.74
CA VAL A 280 -8.00 32.38 -10.38
C VAL A 280 -7.54 33.49 -9.42
N ILE A 281 -8.45 34.03 -8.63
CA ILE A 281 -8.18 35.13 -7.68
C ILE A 281 -8.39 34.74 -6.21
N GLY A 282 -8.96 33.57 -5.95
CA GLY A 282 -9.30 33.09 -4.62
C GLY A 282 -10.26 31.92 -4.68
N TYR A 283 -10.76 31.50 -3.53
CA TYR A 283 -11.81 30.49 -3.42
C TYR A 283 -12.83 30.86 -2.34
N GLU A 284 -14.00 30.25 -2.42
CA GLU A 284 -15.06 30.35 -1.42
C GLU A 284 -15.29 28.98 -0.78
N SER A 285 -15.40 28.95 0.55
CA SER A 285 -15.77 27.74 1.30
C SER A 285 -16.48 28.13 2.60
N GLU A 286 -17.51 27.37 2.99
CA GLU A 286 -18.32 27.66 4.19
C GLU A 286 -18.86 29.11 4.21
N GLY A 287 -19.23 29.65 3.05
CA GLY A 287 -19.76 31.02 2.91
C GLY A 287 -18.73 32.14 3.12
N LYS A 288 -17.43 31.82 3.17
CA LYS A 288 -16.34 32.81 3.29
C LYS A 288 -15.44 32.80 2.06
N TYR A 289 -15.03 33.99 1.64
CA TYR A 289 -14.05 34.18 0.57
C TYR A 289 -12.63 34.23 1.12
N PHE A 290 -11.70 33.59 0.42
CA PHE A 290 -10.27 33.53 0.74
C PHE A 290 -9.46 33.93 -0.50
N LYS A 291 -8.60 34.93 -0.35
CA LYS A 291 -7.84 35.51 -1.47
C LYS A 291 -6.64 34.64 -1.87
N LEU A 292 -6.33 34.59 -3.16
CA LEU A 292 -5.02 34.13 -3.67
C LEU A 292 -3.97 35.21 -3.37
N LEU A 293 -2.93 34.84 -2.62
CA LEU A 293 -1.84 35.73 -2.21
C LEU A 293 -0.67 35.70 -3.19
N SER A 294 -0.32 34.52 -3.71
CA SER A 294 0.80 34.34 -4.63
C SER A 294 0.62 33.06 -5.47
N THR A 295 0.94 33.12 -6.76
CA THR A 295 1.07 31.92 -7.62
C THR A 295 2.46 31.29 -7.53
N LYS A 296 3.43 31.99 -6.96
CA LYS A 296 4.79 31.48 -6.73
C LYS A 296 4.83 30.73 -5.40
N ILE A 297 4.86 29.41 -5.47
CA ILE A 297 4.93 28.51 -4.32
C ILE A 297 6.06 27.49 -4.48
N LYS A 298 6.68 27.10 -3.35
CA LYS A 298 7.57 25.94 -3.32
C LYS A 298 6.71 24.68 -3.34
N LYS A 299 6.76 23.92 -4.44
CA LYS A 299 6.00 22.67 -4.55
C LYS A 299 6.71 21.57 -3.77
N PRO A 300 6.00 20.81 -2.92
CA PRO A 300 6.56 19.61 -2.32
C PRO A 300 6.79 18.54 -3.39
N GLU A 301 7.76 17.67 -3.16
CA GLU A 301 7.94 16.48 -3.98
C GLU A 301 6.79 15.51 -3.70
N MET A 302 6.12 15.07 -4.76
CA MET A 302 4.94 14.21 -4.70
C MET A 302 5.28 12.75 -4.94
N PHE A 303 6.44 12.46 -5.54
CA PHE A 303 6.91 11.10 -5.76
C PHE A 303 7.78 10.64 -4.59
N PRO A 304 7.64 9.39 -4.10
CA PRO A 304 8.55 8.85 -3.08
C PRO A 304 10.02 8.98 -3.49
N ARG A 305 10.36 8.53 -4.71
CA ARG A 305 11.65 8.78 -5.38
C ARG A 305 11.41 8.89 -6.88
N LYS A 306 11.35 10.11 -7.40
CA LYS A 306 10.95 10.37 -8.81
C LYS A 306 11.73 9.52 -9.83
N GLU A 307 13.04 9.39 -9.66
CA GLU A 307 13.92 8.64 -10.58
C GLU A 307 13.73 7.12 -10.52
N LEU A 308 13.30 6.59 -9.36
CA LEU A 308 13.10 5.15 -9.14
C LEU A 308 11.62 4.73 -9.19
N PHE A 309 10.68 5.67 -9.18
CA PHE A 309 9.25 5.39 -9.05
C PHE A 309 8.71 4.39 -10.10
N LYS A 310 9.16 4.53 -11.36
CA LYS A 310 8.76 3.62 -12.46
C LYS A 310 9.68 2.40 -12.62
N LYS A 311 10.77 2.35 -11.85
CA LYS A 311 11.83 1.33 -11.94
C LYS A 311 12.33 0.95 -10.55
N PRO A 312 11.44 0.56 -9.61
CA PRO A 312 11.80 0.26 -8.23
C PRO A 312 12.80 -0.89 -8.11
N GLU A 313 12.82 -1.82 -9.08
CA GLU A 313 13.79 -2.92 -9.18
C GLU A 313 15.25 -2.45 -9.31
N LYS A 314 15.47 -1.19 -9.70
CA LYS A 314 16.81 -0.58 -9.77
C LYS A 314 17.32 -0.08 -8.41
N TYR A 315 16.47 -0.04 -7.39
CA TYR A 315 16.92 0.29 -6.05
C TYR A 315 17.94 -0.75 -5.57
N LYS A 316 19.07 -0.25 -5.08
CA LYS A 316 20.12 -1.02 -4.42
C LYS A 316 20.29 -0.47 -3.02
N TYR A 317 20.25 -1.36 -2.04
CA TYR A 317 20.59 -1.04 -0.67
C TYR A 317 22.05 -0.59 -0.58
N ASN A 318 22.31 0.41 0.26
CA ASN A 318 23.66 0.85 0.62
C ASN A 318 23.75 0.96 2.14
N ILE A 319 24.93 0.68 2.68
CA ILE A 319 25.23 0.91 4.09
C ILE A 319 25.03 2.40 4.41
N PRO A 320 24.34 2.75 5.51
CA PRO A 320 24.16 4.15 5.91
C PRO A 320 25.49 4.90 6.04
N SER A 321 25.50 6.19 5.69
CA SER A 321 26.71 7.02 5.79
C SER A 321 27.11 7.28 7.25
N ASP A 322 28.37 7.09 7.61
CA ASP A 322 28.87 7.52 8.92
C ASP A 322 29.13 9.03 8.92
N ASP A 323 28.42 9.77 9.78
CA ASP A 323 28.58 11.21 9.92
C ASP A 323 29.41 11.58 11.16
N ASN A 324 30.08 10.60 11.81
CA ASN A 324 30.83 10.77 13.05
C ASN A 324 29.99 11.43 14.17
N ASN A 325 28.68 11.16 14.20
CA ASN A 325 27.73 11.79 15.13
C ASN A 325 27.41 10.93 16.37
N GLY A 326 28.21 9.89 16.61
CA GLY A 326 28.03 8.93 17.71
C GLY A 326 27.23 7.67 17.35
N LEU A 327 26.57 7.62 16.18
CA LEU A 327 25.92 6.40 15.69
C LEU A 327 26.87 5.60 14.80
N LYS A 328 27.27 4.41 15.26
CA LYS A 328 27.95 3.45 14.40
C LYS A 328 27.02 3.01 13.27
N VAL A 329 27.56 2.79 12.08
CA VAL A 329 26.82 2.25 10.93
C VAL A 329 27.15 0.78 10.72
N GLY A 330 26.24 0.05 10.09
CA GLY A 330 26.36 -1.38 9.85
C GLY A 330 25.64 -1.82 8.59
N ASN A 331 25.88 -3.06 8.20
CA ASN A 331 25.29 -3.65 7.02
C ASN A 331 24.03 -4.43 7.39
N LEU A 332 22.90 -4.08 6.77
CA LEU A 332 21.62 -4.77 6.95
C LEU A 332 21.72 -6.28 6.71
N LEU A 333 22.56 -6.68 5.74
CA LEU A 333 22.72 -8.08 5.34
C LEU A 333 23.36 -8.94 6.43
N ASP A 334 24.09 -8.33 7.36
CA ASP A 334 24.78 -9.04 8.44
C ASP A 334 23.91 -9.18 9.70
N GLU A 335 22.81 -8.41 9.79
CA GLU A 335 22.06 -8.20 11.03
C GLU A 335 20.63 -8.79 10.98
N PHE A 336 20.19 -9.30 9.84
CA PHE A 336 18.88 -9.94 9.64
C PHE A 336 19.03 -11.27 8.90
N SER A 337 18.22 -12.27 9.25
CA SER A 337 18.24 -13.58 8.59
C SER A 337 17.59 -13.55 7.19
N ASN A 338 16.65 -12.63 6.97
CA ASN A 338 16.00 -12.42 5.68
C ASN A 338 15.94 -10.92 5.31
N PRO A 339 17.09 -10.28 5.01
CA PRO A 339 17.17 -8.85 4.76
C PRO A 339 16.44 -8.42 3.47
N GLU A 340 16.20 -9.35 2.54
CA GLU A 340 15.47 -9.08 1.30
C GLU A 340 14.03 -8.62 1.53
N LEU A 341 13.39 -9.01 2.64
CA LEU A 341 12.07 -8.48 3.01
C LEU A 341 12.14 -6.97 3.29
N ILE A 342 13.16 -6.51 4.01
CA ILE A 342 13.34 -5.08 4.30
C ILE A 342 13.68 -4.31 3.02
N ILE A 343 14.47 -4.89 2.12
CA ILE A 343 14.75 -4.31 0.80
C ILE A 343 13.46 -4.22 -0.03
N GLU A 344 12.61 -5.24 -0.03
CA GLU A 344 11.33 -5.21 -0.72
C GLU A 344 10.39 -4.17 -0.10
N MET A 345 10.35 -4.02 1.22
CA MET A 345 9.60 -2.94 1.89
C MET A 345 10.00 -1.55 1.38
N VAL A 346 11.29 -1.30 1.14
CA VAL A 346 11.78 -0.04 0.56
C VAL A 346 11.32 0.09 -0.90
N LYS A 347 11.42 -0.98 -1.71
CA LYS A 347 10.92 -1.00 -3.10
C LYS A 347 9.41 -0.74 -3.17
N GLU A 348 8.62 -1.31 -2.26
CA GLU A 348 7.18 -1.08 -2.13
C GLU A 348 6.86 0.37 -1.74
N THR A 349 7.67 0.97 -0.86
CA THR A 349 7.59 2.42 -0.58
C THR A 349 7.87 3.24 -1.85
N ILE A 350 8.91 2.89 -2.62
CA ILE A 350 9.25 3.55 -3.89
C ILE A 350 8.12 3.41 -4.93
N LYS A 351 7.44 2.26 -4.99
CA LYS A 351 6.26 2.01 -5.85
C LYS A 351 5.06 2.88 -5.47
N GLY A 352 5.06 3.49 -4.29
CA GLY A 352 3.94 4.28 -3.77
C GLY A 352 2.88 3.46 -3.02
N ASN A 353 3.18 2.20 -2.66
CA ASN A 353 2.25 1.36 -1.89
C ASN A 353 2.21 1.73 -0.40
N PHE A 354 3.23 2.45 0.07
CA PHE A 354 3.28 3.10 1.38
C PHE A 354 3.36 4.62 1.20
N PRO A 355 2.22 5.28 0.88
CA PRO A 355 2.22 6.70 0.58
C PRO A 355 2.64 7.52 1.79
N GLU A 356 3.27 8.68 1.57
CA GLU A 356 3.66 9.66 2.59
C GLU A 356 4.49 9.08 3.75
N VAL A 357 5.23 8.00 3.54
CA VAL A 357 6.36 7.61 4.41
C VAL A 357 7.55 8.46 3.98
N HIS A 358 8.08 9.29 4.88
CA HIS A 358 9.16 10.24 4.57
C HIS A 358 10.54 9.70 4.95
N SER A 359 10.64 8.88 6.00
CA SER A 359 11.86 8.16 6.32
C SER A 359 11.63 6.81 7.01
N ILE A 360 12.60 5.91 6.85
CA ILE A 360 12.67 4.60 7.51
C ILE A 360 14.09 4.40 7.99
N LEU A 361 14.29 4.32 9.31
CA LEU A 361 15.57 4.00 9.92
C LEU A 361 15.44 2.75 10.78
N ILE A 362 16.42 1.85 10.67
CA ILE A 362 16.55 0.66 11.51
C ILE A 362 17.94 0.69 12.14
N TYR A 363 17.98 0.71 13.46
CA TYR A 363 19.18 0.56 14.25
C TYR A 363 19.11 -0.79 14.95
N LYS A 364 20.10 -1.65 14.74
CA LYS A 364 20.12 -3.02 15.27
C LYS A 364 21.54 -3.40 15.66
N ASN A 365 21.70 -4.13 16.76
CA ASN A 365 22.99 -4.65 17.22
C ASN A 365 24.05 -3.52 17.34
N ASP A 366 23.62 -2.42 17.97
CA ASP A 366 24.34 -1.17 18.13
C ASP A 366 24.84 -0.47 16.84
N LYS A 367 24.22 -0.76 15.69
CA LYS A 367 24.54 -0.13 14.40
C LYS A 367 23.30 0.40 13.68
N LEU A 368 23.41 1.54 13.01
CA LEU A 368 22.43 2.01 12.04
C LEU A 368 22.60 1.21 10.75
N VAL A 369 21.64 0.35 10.44
CA VAL A 369 21.73 -0.66 9.36
C VAL A 369 20.87 -0.32 8.15
N LEU A 370 19.79 0.45 8.35
CA LEU A 370 18.96 0.97 7.27
C LEU A 370 18.71 2.46 7.50
N GLU A 371 18.81 3.25 6.44
CA GLU A 371 18.47 4.66 6.44
C GLU A 371 17.97 5.07 5.06
N GLU A 372 16.65 5.22 4.93
CA GLU A 372 16.02 5.55 3.66
C GLU A 372 15.10 6.76 3.80
N TYR A 373 15.20 7.68 2.84
CA TYR A 373 14.37 8.88 2.76
C TYR A 373 13.57 8.96 1.45
N PHE A 374 12.41 9.60 1.49
CA PHE A 374 11.45 9.68 0.39
C PHE A 374 10.79 11.06 0.33
N TYR A 375 10.07 11.35 -0.77
CA TYR A 375 9.31 12.60 -0.95
C TYR A 375 10.16 13.87 -0.82
N GLY A 376 11.43 13.79 -1.22
CA GLY A 376 12.37 14.91 -1.13
C GLY A 376 12.89 15.21 0.27
N TYR A 377 12.54 14.40 1.28
CA TYR A 377 13.18 14.44 2.59
C TYR A 377 14.58 13.84 2.51
N ASP A 378 15.45 14.27 3.42
CA ASP A 378 16.80 13.75 3.60
C ASP A 378 17.18 13.68 5.09
N LYS A 379 18.43 13.28 5.36
CA LYS A 379 18.96 13.15 6.72
C LYS A 379 18.99 14.44 7.54
N ASN A 380 18.99 15.60 6.88
CA ASN A 380 19.03 16.91 7.52
C ASN A 380 17.64 17.52 7.67
N THR A 381 16.61 16.90 7.07
CA THR A 381 15.25 17.41 7.10
C THR A 381 14.60 17.07 8.45
N GLN A 382 14.22 18.10 9.20
CA GLN A 382 13.45 17.92 10.43
C GLN A 382 12.02 17.45 10.11
N HIS A 383 11.45 16.63 10.98
CA HIS A 383 10.06 16.20 10.86
C HIS A 383 9.25 16.56 12.09
N GLN A 384 8.03 17.07 11.88
CA GLN A 384 7.09 17.29 12.98
C GLN A 384 6.68 15.95 13.60
N LEU A 385 6.92 15.78 14.89
CA LEU A 385 6.72 14.48 15.56
C LEU A 385 5.29 14.21 16.00
N ARG A 386 4.47 15.27 16.11
CA ARG A 386 3.15 15.20 16.77
C ARG A 386 3.30 14.47 18.12
N SER A 387 2.32 13.64 18.52
CA SER A 387 2.31 12.93 19.80
C SER A 387 3.56 12.08 20.10
N ALA A 388 4.37 11.68 19.12
CA ALA A 388 5.63 10.99 19.37
C ALA A 388 6.66 11.83 20.15
N SER A 389 6.43 13.14 20.32
CA SER A 389 7.28 14.04 21.10
C SER A 389 7.01 14.04 22.61
N LYS A 390 5.90 13.44 23.06
CA LYS A 390 5.47 13.47 24.47
C LYS A 390 6.41 12.73 25.42
N PRO A 391 6.94 11.54 25.08
CA PRO A 391 7.90 10.86 25.95
C PRO A 391 9.12 11.71 26.32
N PHE A 392 9.54 12.63 25.43
CA PHE A 392 10.65 13.53 25.73
C PHE A 392 10.34 14.54 26.84
N ILE A 393 9.06 14.89 27.07
CA ILE A 393 8.67 15.65 28.26
C ILE A 393 8.85 14.80 29.52
N GLY A 394 8.52 13.51 29.45
CA GLY A 394 8.80 12.54 30.52
C GLY A 394 10.29 12.41 30.82
N THR A 395 11.16 12.42 29.79
CA THR A 395 12.63 12.48 29.99
C THR A 395 13.03 13.72 30.76
N LEU A 396 12.55 14.89 30.34
CA LEU A 396 12.92 16.17 30.97
C LEU A 396 12.45 16.26 32.42
N LEU A 397 11.30 15.68 32.74
CA LEU A 397 10.84 15.56 34.11
C LEU A 397 11.77 14.66 34.95
N GLY A 398 12.19 13.51 34.39
CA GLY A 398 13.18 12.64 35.02
C GLY A 398 14.50 13.37 35.30
N ILE A 399 15.00 14.13 34.33
CA ILE A 399 16.19 14.97 34.49
C ILE A 399 15.99 16.04 35.58
N ALA A 400 14.80 16.64 35.67
CA ALA A 400 14.49 17.61 36.72
C ALA A 400 14.48 16.96 38.11
N ILE A 401 13.99 15.72 38.22
CA ILE A 401 14.03 14.91 39.45
C ILE A 401 15.47 14.55 39.81
N ASP A 402 16.27 14.05 38.85
CA ASP A 402 17.68 13.68 39.07
C ASP A 402 18.52 14.88 39.55
N LYS A 403 18.14 16.10 39.14
CA LYS A 403 18.80 17.36 39.56
C LYS A 403 18.22 17.95 40.85
N GLY A 404 17.21 17.32 41.45
CA GLY A 404 16.63 17.74 42.72
C GLY A 404 15.63 18.90 42.64
N PHE A 405 15.17 19.30 41.45
CA PHE A 405 14.10 20.31 41.31
C PHE A 405 12.73 19.77 41.74
N ILE A 406 12.56 18.45 41.67
CA ILE A 406 11.38 17.70 42.09
C ILE A 406 11.91 16.50 42.89
N LYS A 407 11.29 16.18 44.03
CA LYS A 407 11.79 15.11 44.91
C LYS A 407 11.62 13.74 44.26
N ASP A 408 10.42 13.45 43.76
CA ASP A 408 10.08 12.20 43.07
C ASP A 408 8.71 12.30 42.35
N GLU A 409 8.38 11.30 41.54
CA GLU A 409 7.11 11.26 40.80
C GLU A 409 5.87 10.91 41.65
N LYS A 410 6.04 10.56 42.93
CA LYS A 410 4.93 10.23 43.84
C LYS A 410 4.33 11.48 44.47
N GLN A 411 4.96 12.64 44.32
CA GLN A 411 4.45 13.91 44.82
C GLN A 411 3.11 14.28 44.19
N LYS A 412 2.27 14.98 44.97
CA LYS A 412 0.98 15.48 44.50
C LYS A 412 1.17 16.56 43.45
N LEU A 413 0.33 16.54 42.42
CA LEU A 413 0.40 17.44 41.28
C LEU A 413 0.03 18.88 41.65
N LEU A 414 -1.15 19.07 42.26
CA LEU A 414 -1.75 20.39 42.43
C LEU A 414 -0.90 21.41 43.21
N PRO A 415 -0.20 21.05 44.31
CA PRO A 415 0.59 22.01 45.09
C PRO A 415 1.57 22.84 44.27
N TYR A 416 2.18 22.26 43.22
CA TYR A 416 3.11 22.98 42.35
C TYR A 416 2.48 24.13 41.57
N PHE A 417 1.16 24.12 41.38
CA PHE A 417 0.48 25.07 40.50
C PHE A 417 -0.27 26.16 41.26
N PHE A 418 -0.40 26.09 42.59
CA PHE A 418 -1.23 27.04 43.35
C PHE A 418 -0.73 28.49 43.28
N ASP A 419 0.59 28.71 43.21
CA ASP A 419 1.16 30.06 43.08
C ASP A 419 0.99 30.63 41.66
N THR A 420 1.03 29.76 40.65
CA THR A 420 0.96 30.17 39.24
C THR A 420 -0.48 30.29 38.73
N TYR A 421 -1.37 29.40 39.18
CA TYR A 421 -2.75 29.28 38.71
C TYR A 421 -3.73 29.48 39.86
N LYS A 422 -4.24 30.71 39.98
CA LYS A 422 -5.32 31.04 40.94
C LYS A 422 -6.65 30.42 40.48
N ASN A 423 -7.49 30.04 41.46
CA ASN A 423 -8.86 29.58 41.22
C ASN A 423 -8.96 28.38 40.24
N ILE A 424 -8.12 27.36 40.44
CA ILE A 424 -8.28 26.08 39.73
C ILE A 424 -9.64 25.49 40.09
N LYS A 425 -10.42 25.10 39.07
CA LYS A 425 -11.78 24.60 39.23
C LYS A 425 -11.83 23.10 39.54
N ASN A 426 -12.98 22.66 40.05
CA ASN A 426 -13.29 21.23 40.27
C ASN A 426 -12.27 20.52 41.17
N ILE A 427 -11.72 21.20 42.19
CA ILE A 427 -10.86 20.57 43.19
C ILE A 427 -11.73 19.80 44.18
N ASP A 428 -11.92 18.51 43.93
CA ASP A 428 -12.51 17.57 44.88
C ASP A 428 -11.43 16.76 45.62
N ALA A 429 -11.84 15.86 46.52
CA ALA A 429 -10.92 14.98 47.25
C ALA A 429 -10.08 14.09 46.31
N LYS A 430 -10.64 13.58 45.21
CA LYS A 430 -9.94 12.71 44.25
C LYS A 430 -8.84 13.47 43.52
N LYS A 431 -9.12 14.72 43.12
CA LYS A 431 -8.18 15.55 42.36
C LYS A 431 -6.95 15.93 43.18
N LYS A 432 -7.12 16.13 44.49
CA LYS A 432 -5.99 16.37 45.43
C LYS A 432 -5.05 15.16 45.52
N GLU A 433 -5.54 13.96 45.21
CA GLU A 433 -4.74 12.74 45.26
C GLU A 433 -3.89 12.49 44.00
N ILE A 434 -4.11 13.20 42.90
CA ILE A 434 -3.35 13.03 41.65
C ILE A 434 -1.86 13.23 41.92
N THR A 435 -1.05 12.23 41.56
CA THR A 435 0.41 12.30 41.58
C THR A 435 0.99 12.60 40.21
N LEU A 436 2.28 12.95 40.14
CA LEU A 436 2.97 13.12 38.85
C LEU A 436 3.02 11.80 38.07
N GLU A 437 3.20 10.66 38.76
CA GLU A 437 3.14 9.33 38.16
C GLU A 437 1.80 9.06 37.48
N ASN A 438 0.68 9.44 38.11
CA ASN A 438 -0.63 9.28 37.49
C ASN A 438 -0.76 10.05 36.17
N ILE A 439 -0.11 11.21 36.06
CA ILE A 439 -0.08 11.99 34.81
C ILE A 439 0.85 11.34 33.78
N LEU A 440 2.01 10.83 34.20
CA LEU A 440 2.98 10.15 33.33
C LEU A 440 2.41 8.87 32.71
N THR A 441 1.61 8.10 33.46
CA THR A 441 1.03 6.83 33.00
C THR A 441 -0.38 6.98 32.43
N TYR A 442 -0.86 8.21 32.21
CA TYR A 442 -2.24 8.49 31.80
C TYR A 442 -3.34 7.98 32.75
N LYS A 443 -3.01 7.62 34.01
CA LYS A 443 -3.95 7.15 35.03
C LYS A 443 -4.48 8.27 35.91
N HIS A 444 -4.87 9.38 35.30
CA HIS A 444 -5.12 10.64 35.99
C HIS A 444 -6.57 10.79 36.51
N GLY A 445 -7.54 10.07 35.94
CA GLY A 445 -8.94 10.07 36.39
C GLY A 445 -9.75 11.34 36.10
N MET A 446 -9.19 12.29 35.35
CA MET A 446 -9.89 13.49 34.86
C MET A 446 -10.75 13.17 33.64
N ASP A 447 -11.81 13.95 33.38
CA ASP A 447 -12.57 13.91 32.13
C ASP A 447 -11.72 14.41 30.94
N CYS A 448 -10.76 13.59 30.53
CA CYS A 448 -9.87 13.84 29.40
C CYS A 448 -9.62 12.55 28.65
N GLU A 449 -10.36 12.36 27.57
CA GLU A 449 -10.10 11.32 26.59
C GLU A 449 -10.13 11.92 25.18
N ASN A 450 -8.96 11.98 24.53
CA ASN A 450 -8.84 12.62 23.22
C ASN A 450 -9.74 11.97 22.14
N ASN A 451 -10.00 10.67 22.25
CA ASN A 451 -10.80 9.92 21.29
C ASN A 451 -12.31 10.06 21.51
N ASN A 452 -12.73 10.67 22.62
CA ASN A 452 -14.12 10.96 22.93
C ASN A 452 -14.42 12.44 22.63
N SER A 453 -15.24 12.73 21.62
CA SER A 453 -15.62 14.10 21.26
C SER A 453 -16.41 14.81 22.36
N GLU A 454 -17.09 14.05 23.23
CA GLU A 454 -17.89 14.58 24.33
C GLU A 454 -17.09 14.87 25.60
N SER A 455 -15.85 14.38 25.70
CA SER A 455 -14.99 14.66 26.84
C SER A 455 -14.69 16.15 26.96
N LYS A 456 -14.76 16.72 28.17
CA LYS A 456 -14.40 18.13 28.40
C LYS A 456 -12.93 18.42 28.11
N GLY A 457 -12.06 17.42 28.29
CA GLY A 457 -10.64 17.46 27.99
C GLY A 457 -10.28 17.13 26.54
N ASN A 458 -11.26 16.94 25.64
CA ASN A 458 -10.97 16.67 24.23
C ASN A 458 -10.01 17.71 23.62
N GLU A 459 -9.07 17.25 22.80
CA GLU A 459 -7.97 18.07 22.26
C GLU A 459 -8.46 19.32 21.51
N LEU A 460 -9.51 19.19 20.69
CA LEU A 460 -10.06 20.33 19.93
C LEU A 460 -10.72 21.37 20.85
N ARG A 461 -11.36 20.92 21.95
CA ARG A 461 -11.95 21.83 22.96
C ARG A 461 -10.84 22.56 23.72
N MET A 462 -9.80 21.84 24.14
CA MET A 462 -8.62 22.43 24.78
C MET A 462 -7.96 23.48 23.87
N MET A 463 -7.80 23.19 22.58
CA MET A 463 -7.25 24.12 21.57
C MET A 463 -8.06 25.42 21.44
N GLY A 464 -9.36 25.38 21.72
CA GLY A 464 -10.22 26.56 21.72
C GLY A 464 -10.03 27.47 22.95
N SER A 465 -9.41 26.97 24.03
CA SER A 465 -9.20 27.72 25.26
C SER A 465 -7.98 28.66 25.19
N LYS A 466 -7.96 29.68 26.06
CA LYS A 466 -6.86 30.67 26.14
C LYS A 466 -5.57 30.11 26.75
N ASP A 467 -5.69 29.15 27.66
CA ASP A 467 -4.56 28.51 28.36
C ASP A 467 -4.87 27.02 28.50
N TRP A 468 -4.10 26.20 27.77
CA TRP A 468 -4.34 24.77 27.66
C TRP A 468 -3.95 24.02 28.95
N VAL A 469 -2.98 24.54 29.70
CA VAL A 469 -2.59 23.99 31.00
C VAL A 469 -3.70 24.24 32.01
N LYS A 470 -4.18 25.50 32.11
CA LYS A 470 -5.30 25.83 32.99
C LYS A 470 -6.56 25.06 32.62
N HIS A 471 -6.89 24.96 31.33
CA HIS A 471 -8.03 24.18 30.85
C HIS A 471 -7.98 22.74 31.36
N THR A 472 -6.80 22.11 31.25
CA THR A 472 -6.60 20.73 31.72
C THR A 472 -6.66 20.65 33.24
N LEU A 473 -6.02 21.58 33.96
CA LEU A 473 -6.08 21.66 35.42
C LEU A 473 -7.50 21.94 35.93
N ASP A 474 -8.39 22.54 35.15
CA ASP A 474 -9.78 22.82 35.52
C ASP A 474 -10.73 21.65 35.27
N LEU A 475 -10.30 20.55 34.63
CA LEU A 475 -11.17 19.42 34.29
C LEU A 475 -11.76 18.74 35.53
N PRO A 476 -13.03 18.28 35.48
CA PRO A 476 -13.61 17.49 36.56
C PRO A 476 -13.03 16.07 36.61
N MET A 477 -13.14 15.41 37.76
CA MET A 477 -12.78 14.00 37.92
C MET A 477 -13.95 13.10 37.48
N VAL A 478 -13.63 12.00 36.82
CA VAL A 478 -14.58 10.93 36.45
C VAL A 478 -14.32 9.65 37.24
N THR A 479 -13.05 9.34 37.54
CA THR A 479 -12.62 8.16 38.29
C THR A 479 -11.54 8.53 39.32
N LYS A 480 -11.09 7.59 40.16
CA LYS A 480 -9.95 7.89 41.04
C LYS A 480 -8.63 7.81 40.27
N PRO A 481 -7.61 8.62 40.63
CA PRO A 481 -6.28 8.47 40.05
C PRO A 481 -5.74 7.04 40.27
N GLY A 482 -5.07 6.49 39.27
CA GLY A 482 -4.49 5.14 39.30
C GLY A 482 -5.39 4.02 38.79
N GLU A 483 -6.71 4.22 38.65
CA GLU A 483 -7.64 3.14 38.29
C GLU A 483 -7.61 2.78 36.80
N TYR A 484 -7.70 3.77 35.91
CA TYR A 484 -7.83 3.55 34.46
C TYR A 484 -6.91 4.49 33.67
N SER A 485 -6.33 3.97 32.60
CA SER A 485 -5.52 4.74 31.65
C SER A 485 -6.43 5.46 30.65
N SER A 486 -6.27 6.78 30.51
CA SER A 486 -7.02 7.62 29.57
C SER A 486 -6.07 8.58 28.86
N TYR A 487 -5.88 8.41 27.56
CA TYR A 487 -4.93 9.23 26.82
C TYR A 487 -5.43 10.68 26.70
N CYS A 488 -4.63 11.61 27.22
CA CYS A 488 -4.95 13.03 27.33
C CYS A 488 -3.78 13.92 26.89
N SER A 489 -3.95 14.71 25.83
CA SER A 489 -2.86 15.60 25.39
C SER A 489 -2.43 16.63 26.44
N GLY A 490 -3.38 17.07 27.28
CA GLY A 490 -3.14 18.00 28.39
C GLY A 490 -2.13 17.49 29.43
N CYS A 491 -1.99 16.18 29.64
CA CYS A 491 -1.02 15.61 30.58
C CYS A 491 0.41 16.06 30.26
N SER A 492 0.83 15.94 29.00
CA SER A 492 2.18 16.37 28.57
C SER A 492 2.39 17.88 28.70
N LEU A 493 1.35 18.69 28.56
CA LEU A 493 1.42 20.14 28.71
C LEU A 493 1.56 20.54 30.18
N ILE A 494 0.80 19.89 31.07
CA ILE A 494 0.93 20.06 32.52
C ILE A 494 2.36 19.71 32.97
N LEU A 495 2.90 18.56 32.55
CA LEU A 495 4.26 18.18 32.91
C LEU A 495 5.31 19.15 32.34
N GLY A 496 5.11 19.64 31.11
CA GLY A 496 5.97 20.67 30.55
C GLY A 496 5.98 21.95 31.38
N LYS A 497 4.79 22.42 31.80
CA LYS A 497 4.65 23.61 32.64
C LYS A 497 5.19 23.42 34.05
N LEU A 498 5.06 22.22 34.62
CA LEU A 498 5.65 21.85 35.91
C LEU A 498 7.18 22.01 35.88
N ILE A 499 7.83 21.59 34.79
CA ILE A 499 9.28 21.76 34.61
C ILE A 499 9.63 23.25 34.59
N GLU A 500 8.85 24.10 33.90
CA GLU A 500 9.10 25.54 33.90
C GLU A 500 9.00 26.16 35.30
N ILE A 501 7.96 25.80 36.05
CA ILE A 501 7.73 26.30 37.41
C ILE A 501 8.87 25.88 38.35
N THR A 502 9.23 24.59 38.34
CA THR A 502 10.19 24.02 39.30
C THR A 502 11.65 24.40 38.99
N THR A 503 11.97 24.61 37.70
CA THR A 503 13.32 25.00 37.28
C THR A 503 13.49 26.51 37.15
N ASN A 504 12.38 27.26 37.17
CA ASN A 504 12.32 28.69 36.85
C ASN A 504 12.97 29.03 35.49
N GLN A 505 12.81 28.15 34.49
CA GLN A 505 13.39 28.27 33.15
C GLN A 505 12.35 27.90 32.10
N LYS A 506 12.44 28.51 30.91
CA LYS A 506 11.74 28.01 29.73
C LYS A 506 12.15 26.56 29.45
N ILE A 507 11.18 25.68 29.22
CA ILE A 507 11.45 24.25 29.06
C ILE A 507 12.34 23.96 27.84
N GLU A 508 12.29 24.78 26.80
CA GLU A 508 13.14 24.68 25.63
C GLU A 508 14.62 24.90 25.99
N ASN A 509 14.90 25.86 26.89
CA ASN A 509 16.24 26.11 27.40
C ASN A 509 16.72 24.97 28.30
N PHE A 510 15.84 24.46 29.16
CA PHE A 510 16.14 23.32 30.01
C PHE A 510 16.45 22.07 29.17
N ALA A 511 15.68 21.80 28.11
CA ALA A 511 15.90 20.70 27.19
C ALA A 511 17.17 20.87 26.35
N LYS A 512 17.41 22.08 25.83
CA LYS A 512 18.64 22.40 25.12
C LYS A 512 19.86 22.07 25.96
N LYS A 513 19.90 22.54 27.21
CA LYS A 513 21.05 22.37 28.11
C LYS A 513 21.24 20.93 28.56
N ASN A 514 20.16 20.23 28.92
CA ASN A 514 20.27 18.97 29.66
C ASN A 514 19.96 17.72 28.85
N LEU A 515 19.38 17.85 27.64
CA LEU A 515 19.03 16.71 26.78
C LEU A 515 19.67 16.84 25.40
N PHE A 516 19.37 17.91 24.66
CA PHE A 516 19.78 18.00 23.25
C PHE A 516 21.26 18.29 23.07
N TYR A 517 21.82 19.28 23.77
CA TYR A 517 23.23 19.65 23.64
C TYR A 517 24.20 18.51 24.05
N PRO A 518 24.00 17.83 25.20
CA PRO A 518 24.85 16.68 25.56
C PRO A 518 24.83 15.54 24.54
N MET A 519 23.74 15.40 23.78
CA MET A 519 23.58 14.37 22.75
C MET A 519 24.00 14.82 21.35
N GLY A 520 24.51 16.05 21.21
CA GLY A 520 24.87 16.64 19.92
C GLY A 520 23.67 16.85 18.98
N ILE A 521 22.46 17.03 19.54
CA ILE A 521 21.24 17.31 18.78
C ILE A 521 21.13 18.83 18.63
N THR A 522 21.45 19.34 17.44
CA THR A 522 21.50 20.79 17.15
C THR A 522 20.49 21.21 16.09
N ASN A 523 20.07 20.30 15.21
CA ASN A 523 19.12 20.54 14.14
C ASN A 523 17.70 20.17 14.58
N TYR A 524 17.10 21.01 15.43
CA TYR A 524 15.71 20.86 15.87
C TYR A 524 14.99 22.21 15.96
N SER A 525 13.66 22.17 15.98
CA SER A 525 12.82 23.34 16.29
C SER A 525 11.73 22.95 17.29
N TRP A 526 11.54 23.80 18.30
CA TRP A 526 10.52 23.61 19.31
C TRP A 526 10.16 24.94 19.98
N VAL A 527 8.86 25.20 20.08
CA VAL A 527 8.27 26.29 20.86
C VAL A 527 7.23 25.68 21.79
N PHE A 528 7.30 26.01 23.08
CA PHE A 528 6.37 25.54 24.10
C PHE A 528 5.55 26.72 24.65
N GLU A 529 4.46 27.03 23.96
CA GLU A 529 3.47 28.02 24.37
C GLU A 529 2.09 27.34 24.37
N PRO A 530 1.64 26.73 25.49
CA PRO A 530 0.39 25.99 25.58
C PRO A 530 -0.85 26.89 25.63
N ASN A 531 -1.05 27.65 24.55
CA ASN A 531 -2.13 28.59 24.35
C ASN A 531 -2.47 28.72 22.84
N GLN A 532 -3.41 29.60 22.50
CA GLN A 532 -3.88 29.78 21.12
C GLN A 532 -2.79 30.17 20.10
N ALA A 533 -1.66 30.78 20.52
CA ALA A 533 -0.55 31.11 19.63
C ALA A 533 0.08 29.86 18.99
N SER A 534 0.05 28.72 19.68
CA SER A 534 0.59 27.45 19.18
C SER A 534 -0.47 26.55 18.55
N LYS A 535 -1.66 27.06 18.19
CA LYS A 535 -2.75 26.21 17.67
C LYS A 535 -2.38 25.44 16.40
N THR A 536 -1.51 25.98 15.55
CA THR A 536 -1.03 25.34 14.31
C THR A 536 0.10 24.34 14.55
N THR A 537 1.06 24.71 15.41
CA THR A 537 2.24 23.89 15.72
C THR A 537 1.97 22.84 16.80
N PHE A 538 0.97 23.06 17.63
CA PHE A 538 0.53 22.28 18.79
C PHE A 538 1.66 21.95 19.78
N ASN A 539 2.59 22.89 19.97
CA ASN A 539 3.81 22.74 20.79
C ASN A 539 4.70 21.54 20.41
N GLN A 540 4.60 21.10 19.15
CA GLN A 540 5.27 19.90 18.69
C GLN A 540 6.74 20.18 18.37
N LYS A 541 7.55 19.14 18.58
CA LYS A 541 8.98 19.16 18.28
C LYS A 541 9.19 18.76 16.82
N TYR A 542 10.15 19.41 16.17
CA TYR A 542 10.66 19.08 14.85
C TYR A 542 12.08 18.55 15.03
N ILE A 543 12.33 17.28 14.69
CA ILE A 543 13.62 16.59 14.93
C ILE A 543 13.96 15.74 13.70
N THR A 544 15.25 15.56 13.40
CA THR A 544 15.72 14.67 12.32
C THR A 544 15.56 13.19 12.69
N SER A 545 15.39 12.30 11.71
CA SER A 545 15.22 10.87 11.97
C SER A 545 16.42 10.24 12.67
N ARG A 546 17.65 10.69 12.39
CA ARG A 546 18.86 10.23 13.09
C ARG A 546 18.87 10.64 14.55
N ASP A 547 18.50 11.88 14.86
CA ASP A 547 18.44 12.33 16.26
C ASP A 547 17.33 11.63 17.05
N LEU A 548 16.26 11.16 16.39
CA LEU A 548 15.29 10.26 17.03
C LEU A 548 15.91 8.90 17.40
N ILE A 549 16.80 8.35 16.59
CA ILE A 549 17.57 7.14 16.95
C ILE A 549 18.44 7.42 18.18
N LYS A 550 19.09 8.58 18.26
CA LYS A 550 19.89 8.95 19.45
C LYS A 550 19.04 8.98 20.72
N LEU A 551 17.89 9.66 20.66
CA LEU A 551 16.93 9.74 21.78
C LEU A 551 16.43 8.36 22.19
N ALA A 552 16.07 7.50 21.23
CA ALA A 552 15.63 6.13 21.50
C ALA A 552 16.77 5.25 22.05
N LYS A 553 17.99 5.42 21.54
CA LYS A 553 19.17 4.71 22.03
C LYS A 553 19.48 5.07 23.48
N MET A 554 19.33 6.34 23.87
CA MET A 554 19.46 6.75 25.27
C MET A 554 18.49 5.99 26.18
N TYR A 555 17.24 5.77 25.76
CA TYR A 555 16.31 4.93 26.51
C TYR A 555 16.72 3.46 26.55
N LYS A 556 17.12 2.90 25.42
CA LYS A 556 17.58 1.51 25.28
C LYS A 556 18.80 1.21 26.15
N ASP A 557 19.72 2.17 26.26
CA ASP A 557 20.99 2.02 26.97
C ASP A 557 20.92 2.63 28.38
N ASP A 558 19.82 2.38 29.10
CA ASP A 558 19.68 2.73 30.52
C ASP A 558 19.91 4.22 30.84
N GLY A 559 19.59 5.10 29.89
CA GLY A 559 19.67 6.56 30.06
C GLY A 559 21.02 7.15 29.66
N LYS A 560 21.91 6.36 29.04
CA LYS A 560 23.25 6.79 28.62
C LYS A 560 23.31 7.17 27.14
N TRP A 561 24.17 8.14 26.84
CA TRP A 561 24.59 8.48 25.48
C TRP A 561 26.10 8.67 25.46
N ASN A 562 26.84 7.86 24.69
CA ASN A 562 28.31 7.88 24.61
C ASN A 562 28.98 7.99 26.00
N ASP A 563 28.70 7.03 26.88
CA ASP A 563 29.18 6.94 28.27
C ASP A 563 28.68 8.04 29.24
N GLN A 564 28.03 9.10 28.74
CA GLN A 564 27.42 10.11 29.57
C GLN A 564 26.02 9.68 30.03
N GLN A 565 25.78 9.66 31.34
CA GLN A 565 24.43 9.50 31.88
C GLN A 565 23.62 10.78 31.66
N ILE A 566 22.59 10.71 30.81
CA ILE A 566 21.71 11.84 30.49
C ILE A 566 20.54 11.92 31.47
N VAL A 567 19.91 10.79 31.73
CA VAL A 567 18.82 10.61 32.69
C VAL A 567 19.05 9.32 33.46
N SER A 568 18.76 9.24 34.74
CA SER A 568 19.15 8.09 35.58
C SER A 568 18.56 6.77 35.10
N LYS A 569 19.32 5.68 35.22
CA LYS A 569 18.83 4.32 34.98
C LYS A 569 17.54 4.02 35.76
N LYS A 570 17.47 4.48 37.01
CA LYS A 570 16.28 4.32 37.87
C LYS A 570 15.03 4.93 37.23
N TRP A 571 15.15 6.06 36.54
CA TRP A 571 14.04 6.68 35.82
C TRP A 571 13.64 5.87 34.57
N ILE A 572 14.62 5.36 33.83
CA ILE A 572 14.38 4.50 32.65
C ILE A 572 13.67 3.20 33.05
N ASP A 573 14.14 2.53 34.10
CA ASP A 573 13.53 1.30 34.62
C ASP A 573 12.05 1.51 34.98
N LYS A 574 11.72 2.66 35.60
CA LYS A 574 10.33 3.04 35.91
C LYS A 574 9.54 3.41 34.65
N THR A 575 10.18 4.05 33.67
CA THR A 575 9.53 4.51 32.44
C THR A 575 8.86 3.35 31.69
N PHE A 576 9.47 2.17 31.69
CA PHE A 576 8.94 0.98 31.02
C PHE A 576 8.27 -0.02 31.98
N LYS A 577 8.06 0.34 33.25
CA LYS A 577 7.39 -0.55 34.21
C LYS A 577 5.87 -0.37 34.14
N THR A 578 5.20 -1.12 33.28
CA THR A 578 3.73 -1.10 33.16
C THR A 578 3.15 -2.45 32.75
N GLN A 579 1.81 -2.55 32.75
CA GLN A 579 1.09 -3.74 32.28
C GLN A 579 1.04 -3.78 30.75
N LYS A 580 0.86 -4.97 30.19
CA LYS A 580 0.74 -5.19 28.76
C LYS A 580 -0.43 -4.40 28.16
N GLY A 581 -0.15 -3.63 27.10
CA GLY A 581 -1.15 -2.80 26.42
C GLY A 581 -1.45 -1.47 27.11
N ASP A 582 -0.75 -1.13 28.19
CA ASP A 582 -0.90 0.13 28.92
C ASP A 582 0.25 1.10 28.59
N TYR A 583 0.22 2.27 29.22
CA TYR A 583 1.29 3.27 29.11
C TYR A 583 2.25 3.17 30.30
N GLY A 584 3.53 3.27 29.99
CA GLY A 584 4.59 3.60 30.96
C GLY A 584 4.65 5.10 31.18
N TYR A 585 5.83 5.69 31.35
CA TYR A 585 5.97 7.15 31.42
C TYR A 585 5.87 7.77 30.02
N LEU A 586 4.63 7.95 29.56
CA LEU A 586 4.20 8.46 28.25
C LEU A 586 4.56 7.57 27.04
N TRP A 587 5.19 6.41 27.26
CA TRP A 587 5.46 5.38 26.26
C TRP A 587 4.34 4.34 26.22
N GLU A 588 3.87 3.99 25.02
CA GLU A 588 2.91 2.90 24.81
C GLU A 588 3.64 1.55 24.85
N HIS A 589 3.14 0.57 25.60
CA HIS A 589 3.64 -0.80 25.58
C HIS A 589 2.83 -1.64 24.59
N LYS A 590 3.38 -1.83 23.40
CA LYS A 590 2.70 -2.49 22.29
C LYS A 590 3.30 -3.85 21.97
N TYR A 591 2.43 -4.85 21.86
CA TYR A 591 2.81 -6.22 21.57
C TYR A 591 2.35 -6.62 20.18
N PHE A 592 3.23 -7.29 19.44
CA PHE A 592 2.97 -7.82 18.11
C PHE A 592 3.12 -9.34 18.14
N VAL A 593 2.16 -10.06 17.60
CA VAL A 593 2.23 -11.53 17.49
C VAL A 593 2.47 -11.89 16.03
N ILE A 594 3.62 -12.51 15.74
CA ILE A 594 4.04 -12.93 14.41
C ILE A 594 4.48 -14.40 14.49
N ASN A 595 3.79 -15.28 13.74
CA ASN A 595 4.05 -16.72 13.76
C ASN A 595 4.09 -17.30 15.18
N ASP A 596 3.06 -17.00 15.98
CA ASP A 596 2.92 -17.39 17.40
C ASP A 596 4.01 -16.89 18.36
N LYS A 597 4.95 -16.06 17.87
CA LYS A 597 5.93 -15.36 18.70
C LYS A 597 5.47 -13.95 18.99
N GLU A 598 5.51 -13.59 20.26
CA GLU A 598 5.21 -12.26 20.75
C GLU A 598 6.46 -11.38 20.76
N TYR A 599 6.31 -10.12 20.34
CA TYR A 599 7.35 -9.10 20.32
C TYR A 599 6.86 -7.86 21.04
N ASN A 600 7.60 -7.43 22.07
CA ASN A 600 7.31 -6.21 22.82
C ASN A 600 8.01 -5.00 22.19
N SER A 601 7.28 -3.89 22.07
CA SER A 601 7.76 -2.59 21.62
C SER A 601 7.36 -1.50 22.61
N TYR A 602 8.34 -0.69 23.02
CA TYR A 602 8.07 0.61 23.63
C TYR A 602 7.90 1.63 22.50
N LEU A 603 6.66 2.08 22.31
CA LEU A 603 6.25 2.87 21.15
C LEU A 603 5.92 4.32 21.54
N ALA A 604 6.50 5.26 20.80
CA ALA A 604 6.00 6.62 20.69
C ALA A 604 5.37 6.78 19.30
N SER A 605 4.06 7.03 19.24
CA SER A 605 3.32 7.17 17.98
C SER A 605 2.77 8.59 17.81
N GLY A 606 2.98 9.17 16.63
CA GLY A 606 2.49 10.48 16.23
C GLY A 606 1.54 10.41 15.05
N ASN A 607 0.53 11.28 15.03
CA ASN A 607 -0.29 11.50 13.85
C ASN A 607 0.61 11.82 12.64
N GLY A 608 0.31 11.30 11.45
CA GLY A 608 1.20 11.38 10.29
C GLY A 608 2.05 10.13 10.04
N GLY A 609 2.11 9.20 11.00
CA GLY A 609 2.90 7.97 10.88
C GLY A 609 4.28 8.08 11.51
N GLN A 610 4.50 9.06 12.40
CA GLN A 610 5.73 9.12 13.19
C GLN A 610 5.72 7.94 14.16
N LYS A 611 6.76 7.11 14.12
CA LYS A 611 6.90 6.00 15.06
C LYS A 611 8.34 5.90 15.52
N ILE A 612 8.51 5.81 16.84
CA ILE A 612 9.77 5.47 17.47
C ILE A 612 9.48 4.21 18.27
N ASN A 613 10.06 3.09 17.87
CA ASN A 613 9.90 1.82 18.56
C ASN A 613 11.24 1.40 19.13
N ILE A 614 11.26 1.01 20.40
CA ILE A 614 12.39 0.35 21.04
C ILE A 614 11.98 -1.11 21.27
N TRP A 615 12.77 -2.03 20.72
CA TRP A 615 12.56 -3.47 20.79
C TRP A 615 13.65 -4.07 21.69
N PRO A 616 13.46 -4.08 23.02
CA PRO A 616 14.52 -4.44 23.96
C PRO A 616 15.06 -5.86 23.72
N GLU A 617 14.19 -6.82 23.46
CA GLU A 617 14.54 -8.24 23.23
C GLU A 617 15.28 -8.48 21.90
N LEU A 618 15.24 -7.51 20.98
CA LEU A 618 15.80 -7.64 19.63
C LEU A 618 17.07 -6.80 19.42
N ASP A 619 17.50 -6.08 20.46
CA ASP A 619 18.55 -5.07 20.40
C ASP A 619 18.34 -4.12 19.20
N MET A 620 17.09 -3.66 19.03
CA MET A 620 16.66 -2.96 17.82
C MET A 620 15.83 -1.71 18.14
N ILE A 621 15.98 -0.68 17.32
CA ILE A 621 15.16 0.52 17.28
C ILE A 621 14.70 0.73 15.84
N THR A 622 13.42 1.06 15.65
CA THR A 622 12.90 1.44 14.33
C THR A 622 12.26 2.81 14.40
N VAL A 623 12.68 3.71 13.51
CA VAL A 623 12.13 5.06 13.38
C VAL A 623 11.47 5.22 12.01
N PHE A 624 10.25 5.75 12.03
CA PHE A 624 9.53 6.16 10.84
C PHE A 624 9.09 7.60 10.98
N THR A 625 9.15 8.35 9.88
CA THR A 625 8.48 9.64 9.77
C THR A 625 7.57 9.69 8.54
N GLY A 626 6.56 10.56 8.54
CA GLY A 626 5.60 10.60 7.42
C GLY A 626 4.58 11.74 7.42
N GLY A 627 3.88 11.91 6.30
CA GLY A 627 2.86 12.94 6.06
C GLY A 627 1.41 12.42 6.11
N ASN A 628 1.19 11.20 6.62
CA ASN A 628 -0.09 10.49 6.63
C ASN A 628 -1.08 11.03 7.69
N TYR A 629 -1.20 12.35 7.82
CA TYR A 629 -1.98 12.98 8.89
C TYR A 629 -3.47 12.66 8.74
N ASN A 630 -4.12 12.33 9.85
CA ASN A 630 -5.54 12.00 9.91
C ASN A 630 -5.92 10.83 8.98
N SER A 631 -4.99 9.87 8.76
CA SER A 631 -5.20 8.79 7.79
C SER A 631 -6.43 7.94 8.07
N PHE A 632 -6.76 7.72 9.34
CA PHE A 632 -7.95 6.94 9.68
C PHE A 632 -9.23 7.71 9.34
N GLU A 633 -9.26 9.02 9.63
CA GLU A 633 -10.37 9.90 9.26
C GLU A 633 -10.50 10.04 7.75
N LEU A 634 -9.39 10.22 7.03
CA LEU A 634 -9.33 10.47 5.60
C LEU A 634 -9.55 9.22 4.74
N TYR A 635 -8.94 8.11 5.14
CA TYR A 635 -8.80 6.92 4.30
C TYR A 635 -9.33 5.65 4.95
N LYS A 636 -9.79 5.69 6.21
CA LYS A 636 -10.18 4.51 7.02
C LYS A 636 -9.08 3.46 7.08
N LYS A 637 -7.83 3.91 6.99
CA LYS A 637 -6.62 3.08 7.03
C LYS A 637 -5.71 3.58 8.14
N THR A 638 -4.98 2.67 8.74
CA THR A 638 -3.92 3.04 9.69
C THR A 638 -2.69 3.50 8.90
N THR A 639 -1.76 4.19 9.57
CA THR A 639 -0.54 4.69 8.95
C THR A 639 0.36 3.54 8.47
N PRO A 640 1.05 3.66 7.32
CA PRO A 640 1.85 2.57 6.72
C PRO A 640 2.79 1.82 7.67
N PRO A 641 3.49 2.48 8.62
CA PRO A 641 4.38 1.78 9.55
C PRO A 641 3.71 0.66 10.37
N ASN A 642 2.40 0.74 10.64
CA ASN A 642 1.67 -0.33 11.34
C ASN A 642 1.60 -1.64 10.54
N LYS A 643 1.71 -1.55 9.21
CA LYS A 643 1.77 -2.70 8.31
C LYS A 643 3.22 -3.12 8.04
N MET A 644 4.10 -2.15 7.82
CA MET A 644 5.50 -2.37 7.48
C MET A 644 6.28 -3.14 8.57
N ILE A 645 6.07 -2.78 9.84
CA ILE A 645 6.75 -3.42 10.97
C ILE A 645 6.44 -4.94 11.04
N PRO A 646 5.18 -5.38 11.17
CA PRO A 646 4.88 -6.81 11.29
C PRO A 646 5.07 -7.60 9.99
N GLU A 647 4.86 -6.99 8.82
CA GLU A 647 4.93 -7.74 7.55
C GLU A 647 6.34 -7.87 6.98
N TYR A 648 7.24 -6.94 7.30
CA TYR A 648 8.58 -6.91 6.71
C TYR A 648 9.67 -6.95 7.76
N ILE A 649 9.66 -6.04 8.74
CA ILE A 649 10.78 -5.93 9.70
C ILE A 649 10.81 -7.12 10.66
N LEU A 650 9.70 -7.40 11.35
CA LEU A 650 9.67 -8.51 12.32
C LEU A 650 9.75 -9.89 11.66
N LYS A 651 9.32 -10.01 10.40
CA LYS A 651 9.47 -11.24 9.60
C LYS A 651 10.87 -11.44 9.00
N ALA A 652 11.69 -10.39 8.99
CA ALA A 652 13.07 -10.47 8.51
C ALA A 652 14.06 -10.98 9.58
N LEU A 653 13.62 -11.08 10.84
CA LEU A 653 14.42 -11.53 11.98
C LEU A 653 14.70 -13.03 11.92
#